data_AF-A0AA88WIH2-F1
#
_entry.id   AF-A0AA88WIH2-F1
#
_cell.length_a   1.000
_cell.length_b   1.000
_cell.length_c   1.000
_cell.angle_alpha   90.00
_cell.angle_beta   90.00
_cell.angle_gamma   90.00
#
_symmetry.space_group_name_H-M   'P 1'
#
loop_
_entity.id
_entity.type
_entity.pdbx_description
1 polymer ?
#
loop_
_entity_poly.entity_id
_entity_poly.type
_entity_poly.pdbx_seq_one_letter_code
_entity_poly.pdbx_strand_id
1 'polypeptide(L)'
;MNWAGSILSGGGSVPAAKASAESWINMVNELQRGALSTRLGIPMIYGIDAVHGHNNAYKATIFPHNVGLGVCRDPRWGRCYESYSEDHKIVQAMTEIIPGLQGDLPANSRKGIPFVAGKTKVAACAKHFVGDGGTVKGIDENNTVIDLNGLLSIHMPAYLDSIRKGVSTVMVSYSSWNGKKMHASHDLVTGFLKDKIKFRGFVISDWQGIDKITDPPHSNYSYSVQAAIQAGIDMIMLPENFTEFVDELTFQCKKNIIPMSRIDDAVKRILRVKFVLGLFENPIADLSLVNQLGSQEHRELAREAVRRSLVLLKNGIDNRPLLPLPKKDTKILVAGSHADNLGYQCGGWTIEWQGLGGNDLTIGTTVLTAVRNSVDPSTQVLYSENPDANFVKSNKFSYAIVVVGEHPYTETFGDSLNLTIAEPGTSTITNVCGAVKCVVVIVSGRPVVIEPYVASIDALVAAWLPGTEGQGIADLLFGDYGFSGKLARTWFRTVDQLPMNVGDAHYDPLISVSFVGLLLLSACITVFAEAKYIKYKDPKQPIEARVDYLLRRMTLKEKIAQMAQVERTNLTGSVMKKYAIGSLLSAGGSVPRDNATAKDWVDTVNKFQKGSLSSRLGIPMIYGIDAVHGHNNVYKATIFPHNVGLGVTRDPELVKKIGAATALEVRATGIQYAFAPCIAVCRDPRWGRCYESYSEDPKIVQQLTEIVTGLQGDIPPNKPKGYPYLGGKTKVVACAKHYVGDGGTVNGINENNTVIDWQGLLKIHMPAYPDAIRMGVGTVMVSYSSYNGVKMHANHDLVTKYLKGTLGFKGIVISDYQGIDKLTSPPRVNYTYSVQASINAGLDMIMLPYNYTEFIDIMTSLVKKNVIPMSRIDDAVTRILRVKFAAGLFESPYADLSLADQIGCKEHRELAREAVRKSLVLLKNGKKPNKPVLPLPKKASRILVTGAHADDLGLQCGGWTISWQGQSGNNITTGTTILGGIKSAIDPRTKVTYKKNPTADFVKSKKFDYAIVVIGEPPFAETKGDNLNLTIPAPGPSTIKNVCGSVKCVVVIVAGRPLVVEPYLPSIDALVAAWLPGSEGQGLADVLYGDYGFTGKLARTWFKRVDQLPMNVGDSHYDPLFPFGFGLETRPVRRS
;
A
#
# COMPACT_ATOMS: atom_id res chain seq x y z
N MET A 1 -5.31 19.43 50.16
CA MET A 1 -4.41 18.76 49.20
C MET A 1 -5.16 18.65 47.88
N ASN A 2 -4.99 19.58 46.93
CA ASN A 2 -3.80 19.88 46.10
C ASN A 2 -3.50 18.84 45.03
N TRP A 3 -4.48 18.44 44.21
CA TRP A 3 -4.22 17.57 43.05
C TRP A 3 -4.95 18.08 41.81
N ALA A 4 -4.41 19.15 41.22
CA ALA A 4 -4.79 19.61 39.89
C ALA A 4 -3.87 18.99 38.82
N GLY A 5 -3.96 17.67 38.66
CA GLY A 5 -4.34 17.14 37.34
C GLY A 5 -3.28 16.75 36.32
N SER A 6 -2.10 16.21 36.68
CA SER A 6 -1.27 15.23 35.92
C SER A 6 -0.05 14.78 36.76
N ILE A 7 0.40 13.53 36.64
CA ILE A 7 1.66 13.03 37.24
C ILE A 7 2.53 12.45 36.14
N LEU A 8 3.83 12.76 36.20
CA LEU A 8 4.86 12.18 35.35
C LEU A 8 5.93 11.60 36.26
N SER A 9 6.20 10.30 36.14
CA SER A 9 7.23 9.65 36.95
C SER A 9 8.58 9.69 36.24
N GLY A 10 9.42 10.66 36.63
CA GLY A 10 10.86 10.67 36.34
C GLY A 10 11.60 10.00 37.50
N GLY A 11 11.68 8.67 37.52
CA GLY A 11 12.47 7.88 38.49
C GLY A 11 12.04 7.90 39.97
N GLY A 12 11.37 8.94 40.46
CA GLY A 12 11.13 9.16 41.91
C GLY A 12 9.74 8.78 42.45
N SER A 13 8.76 8.49 41.60
CA SER A 13 7.38 8.15 41.99
C SER A 13 6.96 6.77 41.47
N VAL A 14 7.80 5.78 41.80
CA VAL A 14 7.68 4.38 41.42
C VAL A 14 7.21 3.60 42.67
N PRO A 15 6.21 2.69 42.59
CA PRO A 15 6.00 1.72 43.65
C PRO A 15 7.32 0.94 43.86
N ALA A 16 7.58 0.48 45.09
CA ALA A 16 8.86 -0.11 45.55
C ALA A 16 9.64 -0.91 44.47
N ALA A 17 10.98 -0.91 44.54
CA ALA A 17 11.85 -1.63 43.59
C ALA A 17 11.29 -3.03 43.27
N LYS A 18 11.11 -3.32 41.97
CA LYS A 18 10.46 -4.52 41.42
C LYS A 18 8.92 -4.59 41.54
N ALA A 19 8.24 -3.45 41.61
CA ALA A 19 6.78 -3.38 41.60
C ALA A 19 6.14 -4.17 40.44
N SER A 20 5.11 -4.95 40.77
CA SER A 20 4.31 -5.68 39.78
C SER A 20 3.49 -4.73 38.91
N ALA A 21 3.10 -5.15 37.71
CA ALA A 21 2.20 -4.37 36.86
C ALA A 21 0.86 -4.04 37.56
N GLU A 22 0.37 -4.95 38.40
CA GLU A 22 -0.81 -4.70 39.24
C GLU A 22 -0.58 -3.58 40.26
N SER A 23 0.60 -3.53 40.89
CA SER A 23 0.96 -2.45 41.82
C SER A 23 0.98 -1.09 41.12
N TRP A 24 1.51 -1.05 39.90
CA TRP A 24 1.49 0.14 39.03
C TRP A 24 0.06 0.58 38.70
N ILE A 25 -0.79 -0.35 38.26
CA ILE A 25 -2.19 -0.05 37.93
C ILE A 25 -2.97 0.42 39.16
N ASN A 26 -2.75 -0.21 40.31
CA ASN A 26 -3.41 0.16 41.57
C ASN A 26 -3.03 1.58 42.00
N MET A 27 -1.75 1.93 41.91
CA MET A 27 -1.26 3.29 42.18
C MET A 27 -1.90 4.31 41.23
N VAL A 28 -1.86 4.05 39.91
CA VAL A 28 -2.47 4.96 38.91
C VAL A 28 -3.97 5.12 39.16
N ASN A 29 -4.68 4.03 39.50
CA ASN A 29 -6.11 4.06 39.78
C ASN A 29 -6.44 4.78 41.08
N GLU A 30 -5.61 4.67 42.12
CA GLU A 30 -5.76 5.43 43.36
C GLU A 30 -5.63 6.93 43.11
N LEU A 31 -4.57 7.33 42.42
CA LEU A 31 -4.32 8.72 42.02
C LEU A 31 -5.47 9.26 41.18
N GLN A 32 -5.96 8.46 40.22
CA GLN A 32 -7.10 8.83 39.41
C GLN A 32 -8.38 9.01 40.23
N ARG A 33 -8.67 8.13 41.19
CA ARG A 33 -9.80 8.29 42.13
C ARG A 33 -9.67 9.58 42.93
N GLY A 34 -8.47 9.94 43.36
CA GLY A 34 -8.18 11.22 44.01
C GLY A 34 -8.50 12.42 43.12
N ALA A 35 -8.15 12.37 41.83
CA ALA A 35 -8.48 13.46 40.90
C ALA A 35 -9.98 13.57 40.61
N LEU A 36 -10.67 12.43 40.48
CA LEU A 36 -12.11 12.37 40.25
C LEU A 36 -12.93 12.85 41.47
N SER A 37 -12.38 12.78 42.68
CA SER A 37 -13.06 13.28 43.90
C SER A 37 -12.96 14.80 44.08
N THR A 38 -12.16 15.50 43.25
CA THR A 38 -12.10 16.96 43.25
C THR A 38 -13.41 17.58 42.76
N ARG A 39 -13.65 18.86 43.10
CA ARG A 39 -14.87 19.60 42.72
C ARG A 39 -15.24 19.49 41.23
N LEU A 40 -14.24 19.44 40.34
CA LEU A 40 -14.46 19.40 38.89
C LEU A 40 -14.40 17.98 38.31
N GLY A 41 -13.99 16.97 39.09
CA GLY A 41 -13.90 15.58 38.64
C GLY A 41 -13.04 15.38 37.39
N ILE A 42 -11.99 16.19 37.20
CA ILE A 42 -11.18 16.15 35.97
C ILE A 42 -10.16 14.99 36.07
N PRO A 43 -10.17 14.02 35.14
CA PRO A 43 -9.22 12.91 35.15
C PRO A 43 -7.77 13.38 34.91
N MET A 44 -6.79 12.63 35.39
CA MET A 44 -5.36 12.93 35.15
C MET A 44 -4.83 12.24 33.91
N ILE A 45 -3.81 12.84 33.31
CA ILE A 45 -2.90 12.11 32.40
C ILE A 45 -1.77 11.60 33.28
N TYR A 46 -1.50 10.29 33.19
CA TYR A 46 -0.31 9.68 33.76
C TYR A 46 0.66 9.36 32.63
N GLY A 47 1.88 9.89 32.68
CA GLY A 47 2.90 9.65 31.67
C GLY A 47 4.17 9.06 32.28
N ILE A 48 4.90 8.33 31.45
CA ILE A 48 6.13 7.62 31.80
C ILE A 48 7.12 7.75 30.64
N ASP A 49 8.41 7.85 30.95
CA ASP A 49 9.47 7.75 29.95
C ASP A 49 9.68 6.28 29.55
N ALA A 50 9.02 5.89 28.46
CA ALA A 50 9.09 4.56 27.86
C ALA A 50 10.05 4.55 26.65
N VAL A 51 11.36 4.60 26.91
CA VAL A 51 12.40 4.81 25.88
C VAL A 51 12.69 3.54 25.06
N HIS A 52 12.35 2.36 25.57
CA HIS A 52 12.59 1.08 24.87
C HIS A 52 11.67 -0.05 25.38
N GLY A 53 10.55 0.34 25.97
CA GLY A 53 9.61 -0.56 26.65
C GLY A 53 9.01 0.13 27.87
N HIS A 54 8.32 -0.64 28.72
CA HIS A 54 7.91 -0.13 30.02
C HIS A 54 9.09 -0.23 31.00
N ASN A 55 9.93 0.80 30.98
CA ASN A 55 11.24 0.80 31.61
C ASN A 55 11.24 0.64 33.14
N ASN A 56 10.13 0.94 33.82
CA ASN A 56 10.05 0.93 35.29
C ASN A 56 9.27 -0.26 35.87
N ALA A 57 8.72 -1.16 35.04
CA ALA A 57 7.92 -2.29 35.52
C ALA A 57 8.75 -3.58 35.52
N TYR A 58 8.69 -4.31 36.64
CA TYR A 58 9.39 -5.58 36.73
C TYR A 58 8.83 -6.59 35.71
N LYS A 59 9.74 -7.33 35.05
CA LYS A 59 9.43 -8.30 33.98
C LYS A 59 8.95 -7.70 32.65
N ALA A 60 9.12 -6.39 32.43
CA ALA A 60 8.86 -5.80 31.12
C ALA A 60 9.79 -6.36 30.04
N THR A 61 9.25 -6.64 28.85
CA THR A 61 10.08 -6.86 27.67
C THR A 61 10.76 -5.54 27.31
N ILE A 62 12.09 -5.60 27.17
CA ILE A 62 12.91 -4.48 26.74
C ILE A 62 13.32 -4.72 25.29
N PHE A 63 12.97 -3.78 24.43
CA PHE A 63 13.33 -3.78 23.01
C PHE A 63 14.72 -3.18 22.80
N PRO A 64 15.34 -3.37 21.62
CA PRO A 64 16.54 -2.63 21.27
C PRO A 64 16.32 -1.11 21.42
N HIS A 65 17.26 -0.44 22.07
CA HIS A 65 17.16 0.98 22.38
C HIS A 65 17.14 1.82 21.09
N ASN A 66 16.18 2.78 20.94
CA ASN A 66 16.11 3.90 19.96
C ASN A 66 14.63 4.37 19.78
N VAL A 67 14.11 5.37 20.50
CA VAL A 67 12.74 5.91 20.25
C VAL A 67 12.61 7.44 20.23
N GLY A 68 13.71 8.16 20.37
CA GLY A 68 13.76 9.62 20.34
C GLY A 68 13.82 10.18 18.92
N LEU A 69 13.26 11.39 18.75
CA LEU A 69 13.24 12.10 17.46
C LEU A 69 14.44 13.04 17.27
N GLY A 70 15.37 13.06 18.22
CA GLY A 70 16.64 13.76 18.09
C GLY A 70 17.49 13.14 16.99
N VAL A 71 18.16 13.98 16.20
CA VAL A 71 19.19 13.53 15.24
C VAL A 71 20.53 13.65 15.95
N CYS A 72 21.15 12.54 16.34
CA CYS A 72 22.45 12.55 17.00
C CYS A 72 23.54 12.85 15.97
N ARG A 73 24.09 14.07 15.99
CA ARG A 73 25.15 14.53 15.07
C ARG A 73 26.56 14.34 15.63
N ASP A 74 26.66 14.03 16.92
CA ASP A 74 27.91 13.79 17.62
C ASP A 74 27.72 12.66 18.65
N PRO A 75 28.38 11.50 18.49
CA PRO A 75 28.18 10.37 19.37
C PRO A 75 28.69 10.59 20.80
N ARG A 76 29.47 11.66 21.05
CA ARG A 76 29.86 12.05 22.42
C ARG A 76 28.66 12.38 23.31
N TRP A 77 27.54 12.74 22.70
CA TRP A 77 26.29 13.03 23.37
C TRP A 77 25.78 11.83 24.16
N GLY A 78 25.61 12.03 25.47
CA GLY A 78 25.19 10.99 26.38
C GLY A 78 23.80 10.45 26.12
N ARG A 79 22.94 11.16 25.37
CA ARG A 79 21.62 10.65 24.91
C ARG A 79 21.61 10.16 23.47
N CYS A 80 22.77 10.00 22.85
CA CYS A 80 22.85 9.55 21.47
C CYS A 80 22.11 8.21 21.27
N TYR A 81 22.18 7.29 22.23
CA TYR A 81 21.42 6.02 22.21
C TYR A 81 19.88 6.18 22.18
N GLU A 82 19.33 7.35 22.50
CA GLU A 82 17.89 7.63 22.30
C GLU A 82 17.53 7.93 20.84
N SER A 83 18.49 8.36 20.01
CA SER A 83 18.27 8.78 18.62
C SER A 83 18.33 7.62 17.63
N TYR A 84 17.42 7.57 16.65
CA TYR A 84 17.43 6.54 15.60
C TYR A 84 18.64 6.58 14.66
N SER A 85 19.21 7.76 14.38
CA SER A 85 20.31 7.91 13.40
C SER A 85 20.91 9.32 13.42
N GLU A 86 22.10 9.45 12.85
CA GLU A 86 22.69 10.74 12.45
C GLU A 86 22.10 11.32 11.15
N ASP A 87 21.41 10.49 10.36
CA ASP A 87 20.65 10.90 9.16
C ASP A 87 19.21 11.23 9.54
N HIS A 88 18.90 12.52 9.45
CA HIS A 88 17.56 13.05 9.74
C HIS A 88 16.43 12.43 8.92
N LYS A 89 16.70 11.89 7.73
CA LYS A 89 15.69 11.21 6.90
C LYS A 89 15.31 9.85 7.49
N ILE A 90 16.29 9.15 8.08
CA ILE A 90 16.04 7.90 8.80
C ILE A 90 15.21 8.22 10.05
N VAL A 91 15.61 9.22 10.84
CA VAL A 91 14.84 9.65 12.02
C VAL A 91 13.41 10.04 11.65
N GLN A 92 13.20 10.76 10.54
CA GLN A 92 11.87 11.06 10.04
C GLN A 92 11.07 9.81 9.67
N ALA A 93 11.68 8.83 8.99
CA ALA A 93 11.03 7.57 8.64
C ALA A 93 10.62 6.75 9.87
N MET A 94 11.35 6.86 10.98
CA MET A 94 11.06 6.14 12.21
C MET A 94 9.89 6.74 13.02
N THR A 95 9.33 7.88 12.60
CA THR A 95 8.10 8.43 13.19
C THR A 95 6.86 7.55 12.96
N GLU A 96 6.97 6.42 12.24
CA GLU A 96 5.96 5.34 12.23
C GLU A 96 5.69 4.76 13.63
N ILE A 97 6.57 4.99 14.61
CA ILE A 97 6.28 4.65 16.01
C ILE A 97 5.05 5.41 16.57
N ILE A 98 4.74 6.60 16.04
CA ILE A 98 3.60 7.42 16.50
C ILE A 98 2.26 6.71 16.28
N PRO A 99 1.89 6.26 15.06
CA PRO A 99 0.68 5.46 14.87
C PRO A 99 0.78 4.08 15.54
N GLY A 100 1.98 3.53 15.76
CA GLY A 100 2.15 2.32 16.59
C GLY A 100 1.60 2.50 18.01
N LEU A 101 2.01 3.59 18.67
CA LEU A 101 1.62 3.95 20.04
C LEU A 101 0.16 4.42 20.15
N GLN A 102 -0.28 5.27 19.23
CA GLN A 102 -1.57 5.95 19.31
C GLN A 102 -2.65 5.40 18.39
N GLY A 103 -2.31 4.65 17.34
CA GLY A 103 -3.22 4.27 16.25
C GLY A 103 -3.21 5.26 15.07
N ASP A 104 -3.75 4.81 13.94
CA ASP A 104 -3.73 5.57 12.68
C ASP A 104 -4.75 6.71 12.66
N LEU A 105 -4.27 7.92 12.39
CA LEU A 105 -5.11 9.10 12.20
C LEU A 105 -6.06 8.88 10.99
N PRO A 106 -7.40 9.04 11.15
CA PRO A 106 -8.35 8.85 10.04
C PRO A 106 -8.04 9.74 8.83
N ALA A 107 -8.22 9.23 7.61
CA ALA A 107 -7.75 9.86 6.36
C ALA A 107 -8.27 11.31 6.12
N ASN A 108 -9.43 11.66 6.69
CA ASN A 108 -10.05 12.99 6.56
C ASN A 108 -9.79 13.91 7.77
N SER A 109 -8.95 13.49 8.71
CA SER A 109 -8.61 14.28 9.89
C SER A 109 -7.83 15.53 9.52
N ARG A 110 -8.15 16.64 10.18
CA ARG A 110 -7.40 17.88 10.02
C ARG A 110 -5.95 17.68 10.53
N LYS A 111 -4.96 18.05 9.72
CA LYS A 111 -3.54 17.97 10.12
C LYS A 111 -3.27 18.74 11.41
N GLY A 112 -2.43 18.17 12.26
CA GLY A 112 -2.00 18.76 13.52
C GLY A 112 -2.95 18.54 14.70
N ILE A 113 -4.07 17.82 14.53
CA ILE A 113 -4.92 17.41 15.65
C ILE A 113 -4.34 16.16 16.33
N PRO A 114 -4.36 16.08 17.67
CA PRO A 114 -3.96 14.88 18.39
C PRO A 114 -4.99 13.76 18.13
N PHE A 115 -4.53 12.51 18.09
CA PHE A 115 -5.39 11.34 17.92
C PHE A 115 -4.85 10.15 18.72
N VAL A 116 -5.77 9.40 19.34
CA VAL A 116 -5.52 8.12 20.01
C VAL A 116 -6.71 7.20 19.71
N ALA A 117 -6.45 5.96 19.28
CA ALA A 117 -7.44 5.00 18.83
C ALA A 117 -7.79 4.00 19.94
N GLY A 118 -9.05 4.00 20.37
CA GLY A 118 -9.56 2.99 21.30
C GLY A 118 -8.87 3.01 22.67
N LYS A 119 -9.05 1.94 23.44
CA LYS A 119 -8.62 1.84 24.84
C LYS A 119 -7.27 1.14 25.08
N THR A 120 -6.65 0.61 24.02
CA THR A 120 -5.38 -0.15 24.10
C THR A 120 -4.18 0.63 23.56
N LYS A 121 -4.37 1.93 23.31
CA LYS A 121 -3.36 2.85 22.77
C LYS A 121 -3.04 3.94 23.80
N VAL A 122 -1.88 4.55 23.66
CA VAL A 122 -1.35 5.57 24.61
C VAL A 122 -1.01 6.84 23.86
N ALA A 123 -1.15 8.01 24.50
CA ALA A 123 -0.69 9.27 23.92
C ALA A 123 0.83 9.27 23.76
N ALA A 124 1.29 9.53 22.54
CA ALA A 124 2.71 9.62 22.20
C ALA A 124 3.22 11.06 22.39
N CYS A 125 4.49 11.15 22.81
CA CYS A 125 5.23 12.39 22.97
C CYS A 125 6.38 12.46 21.95
N ALA A 126 6.42 13.52 21.14
CA ALA A 126 7.56 13.81 20.29
C ALA A 126 8.61 14.62 21.08
N LYS A 127 9.79 14.05 21.33
CA LYS A 127 10.83 14.65 22.17
C LYS A 127 12.26 14.46 21.61
N HIS A 128 13.21 15.36 21.89
CA HIS A 128 13.07 16.66 22.57
C HIS A 128 13.14 17.82 21.57
N PHE A 129 12.07 18.60 21.47
CA PHE A 129 11.88 19.68 20.51
C PHE A 129 12.70 20.92 20.91
N VAL A 130 13.63 21.41 20.09
CA VAL A 130 14.21 20.79 18.90
C VAL A 130 15.70 21.13 18.85
N GLY A 131 16.50 20.24 18.28
CA GLY A 131 17.95 20.45 18.14
C GLY A 131 18.81 19.76 19.18
N ASP A 132 18.21 18.97 20.07
CA ASP A 132 18.86 18.31 21.21
C ASP A 132 20.09 17.46 20.82
N GLY A 133 20.00 16.70 19.71
CA GLY A 133 21.12 15.88 19.24
C GLY A 133 22.19 16.61 18.43
N GLY A 134 22.08 17.94 18.31
CA GLY A 134 23.00 18.80 17.55
C GLY A 134 23.88 19.69 18.43
N THR A 135 23.99 19.41 19.73
CA THR A 135 24.74 20.25 20.66
C THR A 135 26.24 20.29 20.35
N VAL A 136 26.86 21.43 20.63
CA VAL A 136 28.30 21.62 20.42
C VAL A 136 29.09 20.63 21.28
N LYS A 137 29.98 19.88 20.62
CA LYS A 137 30.80 18.78 21.18
C LYS A 137 30.00 17.56 21.68
N GLY A 138 28.71 17.47 21.35
CA GLY A 138 27.84 16.41 21.87
C GLY A 138 27.81 16.41 23.39
N ILE A 139 27.56 17.58 23.99
CA ILE A 139 27.37 17.71 25.44
C ILE A 139 25.86 17.84 25.67
N ASP A 140 25.33 17.05 26.59
CA ASP A 140 23.91 17.06 26.92
C ASP A 140 23.45 18.43 27.41
N GLU A 141 22.22 18.82 27.06
CA GLU A 141 21.60 20.11 27.44
C GLU A 141 22.32 21.39 26.98
N ASN A 142 23.42 21.27 26.22
CA ASN A 142 24.25 22.39 25.80
C ASN A 142 23.61 23.20 24.64
N ASN A 143 24.38 24.09 24.03
CA ASN A 143 23.94 24.92 22.92
C ASN A 143 24.09 24.21 21.57
N THR A 144 23.02 24.20 20.78
CA THR A 144 23.01 23.84 19.36
C THR A 144 23.20 25.10 18.53
N VAL A 145 24.38 25.23 17.93
CA VAL A 145 24.77 26.40 17.12
C VAL A 145 24.56 26.09 15.65
N ILE A 146 23.44 26.57 15.11
CA ILE A 146 23.03 26.31 13.73
C ILE A 146 22.12 27.44 13.24
N ASP A 147 22.16 27.74 11.95
CA ASP A 147 21.20 28.68 11.37
C ASP A 147 19.78 28.07 11.33
N LEU A 148 18.78 28.91 11.08
CA LEU A 148 17.39 28.44 11.03
C LEU A 148 17.18 27.39 9.93
N ASN A 149 17.86 27.52 8.80
CA ASN A 149 17.74 26.57 7.69
C ASN A 149 18.26 25.18 8.08
N GLY A 150 19.41 25.11 8.73
CA GLY A 150 19.98 23.88 9.27
C GLY A 150 19.08 23.25 10.33
N LEU A 151 18.58 24.05 11.29
CA LEU A 151 17.63 23.55 12.31
C LEU A 151 16.37 22.95 11.67
N LEU A 152 15.80 23.66 10.67
CA LEU A 152 14.59 23.23 9.99
C LEU A 152 14.79 22.06 9.02
N SER A 153 15.99 21.91 8.43
CA SER A 153 16.29 20.85 7.48
C SER A 153 16.75 19.56 8.16
N ILE A 154 17.48 19.66 9.28
CA ILE A 154 18.06 18.52 9.99
C ILE A 154 17.17 18.09 11.15
N HIS A 155 16.85 18.98 12.08
CA HIS A 155 16.22 18.57 13.36
C HIS A 155 14.69 18.64 13.35
N MET A 156 14.08 19.48 12.51
CA MET A 156 12.63 19.66 12.45
C MET A 156 11.82 18.57 11.70
N PRO A 157 12.32 17.87 10.66
CA PRO A 157 11.49 17.01 9.80
C PRO A 157 10.71 15.92 10.55
N ALA A 158 11.32 15.27 11.55
CA ALA A 158 10.66 14.24 12.33
C ALA A 158 9.46 14.79 13.12
N TYR A 159 9.57 15.99 13.71
CA TYR A 159 8.45 16.62 14.42
C TYR A 159 7.31 16.99 13.46
N LEU A 160 7.62 17.50 12.27
CA LEU A 160 6.59 17.80 11.26
C LEU A 160 5.81 16.55 10.87
N ASP A 161 6.51 15.42 10.72
CA ASP A 161 5.89 14.15 10.36
C ASP A 161 5.05 13.58 11.50
N SER A 162 5.56 13.59 12.74
CA SER A 162 4.81 13.20 13.94
C SER A 162 3.53 14.02 14.12
N ILE A 163 3.55 15.33 13.87
CA ILE A 163 2.36 16.20 13.92
C ILE A 163 1.34 15.85 12.83
N ARG A 164 1.79 15.45 11.64
CA ARG A 164 0.90 14.98 10.56
C ARG A 164 0.27 13.63 10.89
N LYS A 165 0.97 12.80 11.66
CA LYS A 165 0.51 11.50 12.18
C LYS A 165 -0.35 11.61 13.44
N GLY A 166 -0.60 12.82 13.93
CA GLY A 166 -1.50 13.06 15.06
C GLY A 166 -0.87 12.84 16.43
N VAL A 167 0.44 13.08 16.59
CA VAL A 167 1.11 13.06 17.91
C VAL A 167 0.37 13.92 18.92
N SER A 168 0.20 13.43 20.15
CA SER A 168 -0.59 14.12 21.17
C SER A 168 0.17 15.21 21.91
N THR A 169 1.47 14.99 22.16
CA THR A 169 2.29 15.93 22.92
C THR A 169 3.65 16.16 22.27
N VAL A 170 4.25 17.32 22.54
CA VAL A 170 5.61 17.67 22.14
C VAL A 170 6.35 18.15 23.39
N MET A 171 7.49 17.52 23.71
CA MET A 171 8.31 17.91 24.85
C MET A 171 9.47 18.80 24.40
N VAL A 172 9.71 19.89 25.12
CA VAL A 172 10.75 20.88 24.80
C VAL A 172 12.10 20.46 25.40
N SER A 173 13.17 20.56 24.60
CA SER A 173 14.55 20.21 24.97
C SER A 173 15.17 21.18 25.99
N TYR A 174 16.09 20.68 26.83
CA TYR A 174 16.95 21.50 27.71
C TYR A 174 17.97 22.37 26.97
N SER A 175 18.27 22.00 25.73
CA SER A 175 19.27 22.66 24.91
C SER A 175 18.94 24.13 24.66
N SER A 176 19.97 24.87 24.32
CA SER A 176 19.82 26.21 23.75
C SER A 176 19.97 26.15 22.24
N TRP A 177 19.31 27.07 21.52
CA TRP A 177 19.58 27.31 20.10
C TRP A 177 20.18 28.69 19.99
N ASN A 178 21.43 28.77 19.51
CA ASN A 178 22.18 30.02 19.40
C ASN A 178 22.15 30.86 20.69
N GLY A 179 22.27 30.20 21.85
CA GLY A 179 22.32 30.83 23.18
C GLY A 179 20.96 31.07 23.84
N LYS A 180 19.84 30.84 23.15
CA LYS A 180 18.49 30.97 23.72
C LYS A 180 17.95 29.61 24.16
N LYS A 181 17.59 29.48 25.44
CA LYS A 181 16.96 28.27 25.98
C LYS A 181 15.66 27.93 25.26
N MET A 182 15.48 26.66 24.87
CA MET A 182 14.28 26.20 24.16
C MET A 182 13.00 26.37 24.97
N HIS A 183 13.04 26.18 26.28
CA HIS A 183 11.88 26.43 27.15
C HIS A 183 11.43 27.90 27.16
N ALA A 184 12.30 28.85 26.81
CA ALA A 184 11.98 30.28 26.69
C ALA A 184 11.76 30.74 25.22
N SER A 185 11.72 29.82 24.26
CA SER A 185 11.67 30.15 22.83
C SER A 185 10.24 30.30 22.30
N HIS A 186 9.64 31.49 22.48
CA HIS A 186 8.33 31.82 21.92
C HIS A 186 8.25 31.59 20.40
N ASP A 187 9.28 31.97 19.67
CA ASP A 187 9.28 31.91 18.19
C ASP A 187 9.17 30.48 17.67
N LEU A 188 9.81 29.52 18.35
CA LEU A 188 9.75 28.11 17.96
C LEU A 188 8.53 27.40 18.55
N VAL A 189 8.22 27.63 19.83
CA VAL A 189 7.15 26.92 20.53
C VAL A 189 5.77 27.45 20.12
N THR A 190 5.55 28.76 20.13
CA THR A 190 4.27 29.35 19.72
C THR A 190 4.29 29.70 18.24
N GLY A 191 5.22 30.54 17.80
CA GLY A 191 5.24 31.07 16.43
C GLY A 191 5.36 29.97 15.35
N PHE A 192 6.25 29.01 15.55
CA PHE A 192 6.45 27.92 14.59
C PHE A 192 5.54 26.73 14.86
N LEU A 193 5.67 26.07 16.02
CA LEU A 193 5.01 24.81 16.28
C LEU A 193 3.47 24.96 16.35
N LYS A 194 2.96 25.87 17.18
CA LYS A 194 1.51 26.07 17.36
C LYS A 194 0.87 26.86 16.22
N ASP A 195 1.53 27.90 15.74
CA ASP A 195 0.93 28.84 14.78
C ASP A 195 1.25 28.50 13.33
N LYS A 196 2.51 28.23 12.97
CA LYS A 196 2.87 27.90 11.59
C LYS A 196 2.49 26.47 11.21
N ILE A 197 2.85 25.49 12.04
CA ILE A 197 2.61 24.05 11.77
C ILE A 197 1.23 23.59 12.26
N LYS A 198 0.51 24.46 12.99
CA LYS A 198 -0.85 24.21 13.46
C LYS A 198 -0.94 22.99 14.38
N PHE A 199 0.07 22.74 15.21
CA PHE A 199 -0.02 21.72 16.26
C PHE A 199 -1.15 22.08 17.25
N ARG A 200 -2.02 21.10 17.55
CA ARG A 200 -3.20 21.24 18.41
C ARG A 200 -3.20 20.33 19.63
N GLY A 201 -2.18 19.49 19.80
CA GLY A 201 -1.88 18.89 21.09
C GLY A 201 -1.33 19.93 22.07
N PHE A 202 -0.78 19.47 23.19
CA PHE A 202 -0.15 20.33 24.19
C PHE A 202 1.37 20.18 24.21
N VAL A 203 2.05 21.28 24.51
CA VAL A 203 3.51 21.34 24.67
C VAL A 203 3.86 21.15 26.13
N ILE A 204 4.83 20.30 26.42
CA ILE A 204 5.25 20.00 27.79
C ILE A 204 6.74 20.35 28.01
N SER A 205 7.09 20.78 29.22
CA SER A 205 8.50 20.88 29.60
C SER A 205 9.11 19.50 29.82
N ASP A 206 10.43 19.44 29.79
CA ASP A 206 11.17 18.31 30.36
C ASP A 206 11.23 18.47 31.90
N TRP A 207 11.74 17.46 32.60
CA TRP A 207 11.85 17.40 34.06
C TRP A 207 12.66 18.58 34.63
N GLN A 208 12.05 19.48 35.42
CA GLN A 208 12.72 20.72 35.87
C GLN A 208 13.25 21.60 34.71
N GLY A 209 12.70 21.46 33.50
CA GLY A 209 13.23 22.16 32.32
C GLY A 209 13.21 23.68 32.46
N ILE A 210 12.20 24.24 33.14
CA ILE A 210 12.08 25.69 33.29
C ILE A 210 13.08 26.26 34.31
N ASP A 211 13.48 25.47 35.30
CA ASP A 211 14.49 25.83 36.30
C ASP A 211 15.82 26.15 35.63
N LYS A 212 16.12 25.45 34.52
CA LYS A 212 17.33 25.62 33.71
C LYS A 212 17.26 26.78 32.71
N ILE A 213 16.23 27.63 32.75
CA ILE A 213 16.17 28.87 31.96
C ILE A 213 17.20 29.89 32.48
N THR A 214 17.42 29.92 33.79
CA THR A 214 18.39 30.80 34.45
C THR A 214 19.66 30.04 34.81
N ASP A 215 20.78 30.75 34.90
CA ASP A 215 22.05 30.21 35.36
C ASP A 215 22.58 31.05 36.55
N PRO A 216 22.80 30.45 37.75
CA PRO A 216 22.53 29.06 38.11
C PRO A 216 21.04 28.67 37.98
N PRO A 217 20.72 27.37 37.84
CA PRO A 217 19.34 26.90 37.80
C PRO A 217 18.52 27.43 38.98
N HIS A 218 17.26 27.78 38.73
CA HIS A 218 16.30 28.27 39.72
C HIS A 218 16.63 29.65 40.37
N SER A 219 17.72 30.33 39.96
CA SER A 219 18.14 31.62 40.56
C SER A 219 17.15 32.78 40.39
N ASN A 220 16.31 32.76 39.35
CA ASN A 220 15.17 33.67 39.19
C ASN A 220 13.95 32.89 38.70
N TYR A 221 13.36 32.10 39.60
CA TYR A 221 12.26 31.20 39.26
C TYR A 221 11.01 31.93 38.74
N SER A 222 10.70 33.12 39.29
CA SER A 222 9.61 33.97 38.79
C SER A 222 9.77 34.29 37.30
N TYR A 223 10.98 34.70 36.88
CA TYR A 223 11.28 34.92 35.47
C TYR A 223 11.20 33.62 34.65
N SER A 224 11.68 32.50 35.18
CA SER A 224 11.59 31.20 34.49
C SER A 224 10.14 30.78 34.22
N VAL A 225 9.25 30.94 35.20
CA VAL A 225 7.80 30.71 35.05
C VAL A 225 7.23 31.65 33.99
N GLN A 226 7.56 32.93 34.06
CA GLN A 226 7.11 33.92 33.09
C GLN A 226 7.52 33.53 31.66
N ALA A 227 8.81 33.31 31.45
CA ALA A 227 9.41 33.04 30.15
C ALA A 227 8.86 31.74 29.54
N ALA A 228 8.72 30.68 30.33
CA ALA A 228 8.22 29.38 29.86
C ALA A 228 6.75 29.42 29.44
N ILE A 229 5.90 30.02 30.28
CA ILE A 229 4.46 30.08 30.02
C ILE A 229 4.17 31.02 28.86
N GLN A 230 4.86 32.18 28.81
CA GLN A 230 4.75 33.11 27.69
C GLN A 230 5.30 32.48 26.40
N ALA A 231 6.38 31.69 26.42
CA ALA A 231 6.89 30.99 25.25
C ALA A 231 5.86 30.02 24.63
N GLY A 232 4.93 29.50 25.45
CA GLY A 232 3.83 28.67 24.99
C GLY A 232 3.89 27.24 25.50
N ILE A 233 4.64 26.94 26.56
CA ILE A 233 4.56 25.63 27.21
C ILE A 233 3.22 25.52 27.94
N ASP A 234 2.51 24.40 27.73
CA ASP A 234 1.16 24.18 28.23
C ASP A 234 1.14 23.42 29.56
N MET A 235 2.10 22.52 29.77
CA MET A 235 2.25 21.72 31.00
C MET A 235 3.71 21.70 31.46
N ILE A 236 3.94 21.83 32.76
CA ILE A 236 5.28 21.86 33.37
C ILE A 236 5.48 20.59 34.20
N MET A 237 6.62 19.93 34.01
CA MET A 237 7.03 18.76 34.78
C MET A 237 7.80 19.21 36.03
N LEU A 238 7.17 19.03 37.19
CA LEU A 238 7.61 19.56 38.49
C LEU A 238 7.93 18.38 39.44
N PRO A 239 9.13 18.31 40.04
CA PRO A 239 9.56 17.12 40.78
C PRO A 239 9.12 17.08 42.25
N GLU A 240 9.23 18.20 42.98
CA GLU A 240 9.08 18.22 44.44
C GLU A 240 8.22 19.41 44.95
N ASN A 241 8.49 20.65 44.52
CA ASN A 241 7.79 21.85 45.01
C ASN A 241 6.75 22.42 44.02
N PHE A 242 5.71 21.65 43.69
CA PHE A 242 4.68 22.12 42.74
C PHE A 242 3.89 23.34 43.25
N THR A 243 3.83 23.55 44.57
CA THR A 243 3.11 24.67 45.20
C THR A 243 3.71 26.02 44.83
N GLU A 244 5.04 26.13 44.80
CA GLU A 244 5.74 27.35 44.39
C GLU A 244 5.40 27.76 42.96
N PHE A 245 5.41 26.80 42.02
CA PHE A 245 4.97 27.06 40.65
C PHE A 245 3.54 27.58 40.57
N VAL A 246 2.61 26.95 41.32
CA VAL A 246 1.20 27.34 41.32
C VAL A 246 1.02 28.74 41.90
N ASP A 247 1.69 29.05 43.01
CA ASP A 247 1.63 30.36 43.67
C ASP A 247 2.20 31.45 42.77
N GLU A 248 3.36 31.20 42.15
CA GLU A 248 4.02 32.14 41.24
C GLU A 248 3.20 32.40 39.97
N LEU A 249 2.71 31.35 39.31
CA LEU A 249 1.86 31.49 38.13
C LEU A 249 0.55 32.24 38.46
N THR A 250 -0.04 31.95 39.63
CA THR A 250 -1.23 32.65 40.12
C THR A 250 -0.95 34.12 40.38
N PHE A 251 0.19 34.43 41.00
CA PHE A 251 0.63 35.79 41.24
C PHE A 251 0.80 36.56 39.92
N GLN A 252 1.51 35.99 38.94
CA GLN A 252 1.72 36.62 37.64
C GLN A 252 0.42 36.84 36.86
N CYS A 253 -0.55 35.91 36.95
CA CYS A 253 -1.88 36.09 36.35
C CYS A 253 -2.66 37.23 37.02
N LYS A 254 -2.65 37.29 38.36
CA LYS A 254 -3.31 38.39 39.13
C LYS A 254 -2.68 39.75 38.83
N LYS A 255 -1.40 39.80 38.49
CA LYS A 255 -0.68 41.01 38.08
C LYS A 255 -0.79 41.32 36.58
N ASN A 256 -1.54 40.53 35.80
CA ASN A 256 -1.66 40.64 34.34
C ASN A 256 -0.31 40.53 33.59
N ILE A 257 0.71 39.93 34.20
CA ILE A 257 2.00 39.63 33.56
C ILE A 257 1.81 38.48 32.56
N ILE A 258 1.10 37.44 32.98
CA ILE A 258 0.62 36.37 32.11
C ILE A 258 -0.88 36.56 31.93
N PRO A 259 -1.38 36.77 30.69
CA PRO A 259 -2.80 36.95 30.48
C PRO A 259 -3.56 35.63 30.69
N MET A 260 -4.76 35.69 31.28
CA MET A 260 -5.62 34.50 31.46
C MET A 260 -5.91 33.77 30.14
N SER A 261 -5.94 34.49 29.00
CA SER A 261 -6.10 33.87 27.68
C SER A 261 -4.98 32.87 27.34
N ARG A 262 -3.76 33.07 27.86
CA ARG A 262 -2.65 32.12 27.69
C ARG A 262 -2.91 30.86 28.49
N ILE A 263 -3.41 30.99 29.71
CA ILE A 263 -3.81 29.87 30.57
C ILE A 263 -4.96 29.09 29.93
N ASP A 264 -5.96 29.78 29.38
CA ASP A 264 -7.08 29.15 28.68
C ASP A 264 -6.64 28.35 27.46
N ASP A 265 -5.68 28.85 26.65
CA ASP A 265 -5.10 28.07 25.54
C ASP A 265 -4.42 26.78 26.04
N ALA A 266 -3.61 26.88 27.10
CA ALA A 266 -2.91 25.73 27.67
C ALA A 266 -3.90 24.67 28.17
N VAL A 267 -4.86 25.07 29.00
CA VAL A 267 -5.88 24.18 29.57
C VAL A 267 -6.72 23.56 28.46
N LYS A 268 -7.12 24.32 27.43
CA LYS A 268 -7.90 23.80 26.29
C LYS A 268 -7.15 22.72 25.51
N ARG A 269 -5.83 22.84 25.35
CA ARG A 269 -4.99 21.83 24.69
C ARG A 269 -4.84 20.56 25.52
N ILE A 270 -4.62 20.71 26.84
CA ILE A 270 -4.56 19.59 27.78
C ILE A 270 -5.89 18.83 27.79
N LEU A 271 -7.00 19.54 27.94
CA LEU A 271 -8.34 18.94 27.94
C LEU A 271 -8.62 18.22 26.61
N ARG A 272 -8.22 18.79 25.46
CA ARG A 272 -8.37 18.12 24.16
C ARG A 272 -7.71 16.75 24.15
N VAL A 273 -6.47 16.63 24.64
CA VAL A 273 -5.78 15.34 24.69
C VAL A 273 -6.46 14.39 25.70
N LYS A 274 -6.95 14.89 26.84
CA LYS A 274 -7.74 14.08 27.80
C LYS A 274 -9.01 13.50 27.16
N PHE A 275 -9.74 14.28 26.37
CA PHE A 275 -10.90 13.82 25.61
C PHE A 275 -10.53 12.80 24.53
N VAL A 276 -9.46 13.05 23.78
CA VAL A 276 -9.00 12.13 22.74
C VAL A 276 -8.57 10.77 23.33
N LEU A 277 -7.99 10.77 24.53
CA LEU A 277 -7.66 9.55 25.27
C LEU A 277 -8.89 8.82 25.83
N GLY A 278 -10.07 9.42 25.81
CA GLY A 278 -11.27 8.84 26.42
C GLY A 278 -11.23 8.80 27.94
N LEU A 279 -10.44 9.67 28.59
CA LEU A 279 -10.25 9.64 30.05
C LEU A 279 -11.48 10.09 30.84
N PHE A 280 -12.41 10.82 30.21
CA PHE A 280 -13.67 11.18 30.87
C PHE A 280 -14.66 10.02 30.87
N GLU A 281 -14.57 9.15 29.86
CA GLU A 281 -15.41 7.98 29.68
C GLU A 281 -14.86 6.77 30.45
N ASN A 282 -13.54 6.57 30.41
CA ASN A 282 -12.85 5.43 31.01
C ASN A 282 -11.61 5.91 31.80
N PRO A 283 -11.80 6.57 32.95
CA PRO A 283 -10.68 7.15 33.68
C PRO A 283 -9.77 6.12 34.35
N ILE A 284 -10.28 4.92 34.64
CA ILE A 284 -9.60 3.88 35.43
C ILE A 284 -8.86 2.91 34.49
N ALA A 285 -7.60 2.60 34.83
CA ALA A 285 -6.75 1.67 34.09
C ALA A 285 -7.22 0.22 34.22
N ASP A 286 -7.11 -0.52 33.10
CA ASP A 286 -7.65 -1.86 32.89
C ASP A 286 -6.68 -2.95 33.39
N LEU A 287 -7.05 -3.64 34.48
CA LEU A 287 -6.27 -4.74 35.05
C LEU A 287 -6.14 -5.95 34.11
N SER A 288 -7.01 -6.10 33.11
CA SER A 288 -6.94 -7.24 32.18
C SER A 288 -5.68 -7.25 31.32
N LEU A 289 -4.98 -6.12 31.20
CA LEU A 289 -3.76 -5.99 30.40
C LEU A 289 -2.48 -6.36 31.15
N VAL A 290 -2.55 -6.67 32.45
CA VAL A 290 -1.37 -7.05 33.28
C VAL A 290 -0.55 -8.16 32.64
N ASN A 291 -1.20 -9.15 32.04
CA ASN A 291 -0.53 -10.32 31.45
C ASN A 291 0.16 -10.02 30.11
N GLN A 292 0.03 -8.81 29.57
CA GLN A 292 0.74 -8.38 28.36
C GLN A 292 2.19 -7.98 28.65
N LEU A 293 2.49 -7.61 29.90
CA LEU A 293 3.84 -7.24 30.31
C LEU A 293 4.76 -8.47 30.31
N GLY A 294 5.82 -8.44 29.51
CA GLY A 294 6.75 -9.58 29.42
C GLY A 294 6.19 -10.77 28.63
N SER A 295 5.11 -10.58 27.87
CA SER A 295 4.49 -11.66 27.10
C SER A 295 5.46 -12.31 26.11
N GLN A 296 5.26 -13.59 25.84
CA GLN A 296 6.09 -14.32 24.88
C GLN A 296 6.03 -13.69 23.48
N GLU A 297 4.86 -13.18 23.07
CA GLU A 297 4.69 -12.46 21.80
C GLU A 297 5.57 -11.20 21.73
N HIS A 298 5.60 -10.40 22.80
CA HIS A 298 6.47 -9.21 22.86
C HIS A 298 7.95 -9.61 22.85
N ARG A 299 8.33 -10.69 23.56
CA ARG A 299 9.69 -11.21 23.54
C ARG A 299 10.10 -11.72 22.16
N GLU A 300 9.21 -12.37 21.42
CA GLU A 300 9.48 -12.79 20.03
C GLU A 300 9.67 -11.59 19.11
N LEU A 301 8.86 -10.54 19.28
CA LEU A 301 9.03 -9.29 18.55
C LEU A 301 10.36 -8.61 18.89
N ALA A 302 10.76 -8.60 20.17
CA ALA A 302 12.05 -8.06 20.60
C ALA A 302 13.21 -8.87 19.99
N ARG A 303 13.14 -10.20 19.96
CA ARG A 303 14.12 -11.07 19.29
C ARG A 303 14.21 -10.76 17.79
N GLU A 304 13.09 -10.52 17.11
CA GLU A 304 13.10 -10.13 15.70
C GLU A 304 13.70 -8.73 15.49
N ALA A 305 13.42 -7.78 16.39
CA ALA A 305 14.03 -6.46 16.36
C ALA A 305 15.56 -6.55 16.52
N VAL A 306 16.04 -7.37 17.46
CA VAL A 306 17.47 -7.69 17.64
C VAL A 306 18.05 -8.22 16.34
N ARG A 307 17.46 -9.26 15.74
CA ARG A 307 17.95 -9.86 14.50
C ARG A 307 18.10 -8.88 13.33
N ARG A 308 17.21 -7.89 13.27
CA ARG A 308 17.19 -6.87 12.21
C ARG A 308 18.09 -5.68 12.49
N SER A 309 18.47 -5.43 13.75
CA SER A 309 19.29 -4.28 14.13
C SER A 309 20.79 -4.56 14.12
N LEU A 310 21.22 -5.81 14.31
CA LEU A 310 22.65 -6.19 14.35
C LEU A 310 23.36 -5.95 13.01
N VAL A 311 24.57 -5.38 13.10
CA VAL A 311 25.39 -5.02 11.95
C VAL A 311 26.71 -5.79 11.97
N LEU A 312 27.02 -6.48 10.87
CA LEU A 312 28.32 -7.13 10.68
C LEU A 312 29.32 -6.14 10.09
N LEU A 313 30.35 -5.82 10.87
CA LEU A 313 31.38 -4.82 10.54
C LEU A 313 32.62 -5.46 9.90
N LYS A 314 33.01 -6.64 10.38
CA LYS A 314 34.12 -7.45 9.83
C LYS A 314 33.72 -8.91 9.86
N ASN A 315 34.11 -9.69 8.85
CA ASN A 315 33.90 -11.14 8.85
C ASN A 315 35.01 -11.87 8.10
N GLY A 316 36.07 -12.22 8.83
CA GLY A 316 37.22 -12.93 8.33
C GLY A 316 38.47 -12.09 8.16
N ILE A 317 39.57 -12.81 7.91
CA ILE A 317 40.88 -12.29 7.51
C ILE A 317 41.14 -12.83 6.09
N ASP A 318 41.66 -11.99 5.19
CA ASP A 318 42.01 -12.36 3.81
C ASP A 318 40.88 -13.09 3.04
N ASN A 319 39.66 -12.53 3.07
CA ASN A 319 38.45 -13.06 2.40
C ASN A 319 37.98 -14.46 2.87
N ARG A 320 38.44 -14.95 4.03
CA ARG A 320 37.94 -16.19 4.63
C ARG A 320 36.98 -15.89 5.78
N PRO A 321 35.65 -16.00 5.59
CA PRO A 321 34.68 -15.62 6.61
C PRO A 321 34.74 -16.56 7.82
N LEU A 322 34.54 -16.01 9.03
CA LEU A 322 34.40 -16.77 10.27
C LEU A 322 32.94 -17.10 10.58
N LEU A 323 32.02 -16.15 10.33
CA LEU A 323 30.58 -16.32 10.50
C LEU A 323 29.94 -16.88 9.22
N PRO A 324 28.94 -17.78 9.32
CA PRO A 324 28.36 -18.30 10.57
C PRO A 324 29.26 -19.32 11.27
N LEU A 325 29.20 -19.37 12.60
CA LEU A 325 29.92 -20.33 13.44
C LEU A 325 29.27 -21.73 13.37
N PRO A 326 30.06 -22.81 13.47
CA PRO A 326 29.50 -24.16 13.51
C PRO A 326 28.79 -24.42 14.85
N LYS A 327 27.54 -24.89 14.78
CA LYS A 327 26.75 -25.24 15.96
C LYS A 327 27.26 -26.47 16.71
N LYS A 328 27.96 -27.37 16.03
CA LYS A 328 28.53 -28.58 16.62
C LYS A 328 30.05 -28.50 16.60
N ASP A 329 30.66 -28.50 17.78
CA ASP A 329 32.10 -28.49 17.94
C ASP A 329 32.49 -29.21 19.25
N THR A 330 33.78 -29.38 19.52
CA THR A 330 34.25 -30.03 20.75
C THR A 330 34.15 -29.10 21.96
N LYS A 331 34.72 -27.90 21.84
CA LYS A 331 34.79 -26.93 22.94
C LYS A 331 34.91 -25.50 22.41
N ILE A 332 34.07 -24.60 22.93
CA ILE A 332 34.04 -23.18 22.55
C ILE A 332 34.09 -22.28 23.79
N LEU A 333 34.55 -21.05 23.61
CA LEU A 333 34.62 -20.03 24.66
C LEU A 333 33.59 -18.93 24.42
N VAL A 334 32.86 -18.56 25.47
CA VAL A 334 32.13 -17.28 25.54
C VAL A 334 32.83 -16.42 26.60
N ALA A 335 33.21 -15.20 26.25
CA ALA A 335 33.97 -14.32 27.14
C ALA A 335 33.45 -12.88 27.15
N GLY A 336 33.85 -12.10 28.16
CA GLY A 336 33.54 -10.68 28.30
C GLY A 336 32.43 -10.37 29.31
N SER A 337 32.49 -9.17 29.87
CA SER A 337 31.59 -8.64 30.91
C SER A 337 30.11 -8.55 30.50
N HIS A 338 29.82 -8.55 29.20
CA HIS A 338 28.46 -8.39 28.66
C HIS A 338 27.85 -9.72 28.22
N ALA A 339 28.58 -10.83 28.27
CA ALA A 339 28.09 -12.12 27.80
C ALA A 339 26.96 -12.69 28.66
N ASP A 340 27.03 -12.52 29.99
CA ASP A 340 26.01 -13.04 30.93
C ASP A 340 25.44 -11.93 31.83
N ASN A 341 25.11 -10.78 31.24
CA ASN A 341 24.62 -9.61 31.97
C ASN A 341 23.48 -8.90 31.21
N LEU A 342 22.22 -9.19 31.58
CA LEU A 342 21.02 -8.59 30.98
C LEU A 342 20.96 -7.09 31.19
N GLY A 343 21.42 -6.59 32.33
CA GLY A 343 21.47 -5.15 32.61
C GLY A 343 22.32 -4.40 31.61
N TYR A 344 23.51 -4.90 31.34
CA TYR A 344 24.39 -4.32 30.32
C TYR A 344 23.85 -4.52 28.90
N GLN A 345 23.10 -5.60 28.66
CA GLN A 345 22.40 -5.86 27.40
C GLN A 345 21.29 -4.83 27.13
N CYS A 346 20.59 -4.37 28.17
CA CYS A 346 19.48 -3.40 28.07
C CYS A 346 19.97 -1.94 28.09
N GLY A 347 21.00 -1.63 28.88
CA GLY A 347 21.51 -0.27 29.04
C GLY A 347 20.71 0.57 30.05
N GLY A 348 20.85 1.89 29.95
CA GLY A 348 20.16 2.85 30.81
C GLY A 348 18.64 2.85 30.61
N TRP A 349 17.92 3.58 31.47
CA TRP A 349 16.45 3.55 31.52
C TRP A 349 15.89 2.12 31.74
N THR A 350 16.45 1.36 32.69
CA THR A 350 15.98 0.00 33.01
C THR A 350 15.86 -0.17 34.51
N ILE A 351 14.62 -0.19 35.02
CA ILE A 351 14.21 -0.24 36.44
C ILE A 351 14.70 0.97 37.24
N GLU A 352 15.99 1.27 37.17
CA GLU A 352 16.61 2.52 37.63
C GLU A 352 17.00 3.39 36.43
N TRP A 353 17.10 4.69 36.69
CA TRP A 353 17.37 5.70 35.67
C TRP A 353 18.69 5.44 34.92
N GLN A 354 19.83 5.30 35.61
CA GLN A 354 21.12 4.95 34.99
C GLN A 354 21.19 3.51 34.46
N GLY A 355 20.20 2.67 34.79
CA GLY A 355 20.28 1.23 34.59
C GLY A 355 21.14 0.54 35.65
N LEU A 356 21.13 -0.79 35.62
CA LEU A 356 21.81 -1.64 36.60
C LEU A 356 22.58 -2.75 35.88
N GLY A 357 23.59 -3.31 36.55
CA GLY A 357 24.23 -4.56 36.12
C GLY A 357 23.50 -5.79 36.67
N GLY A 358 23.73 -6.94 36.05
CA GLY A 358 23.25 -8.25 36.50
C GLY A 358 22.00 -8.74 35.78
N ASN A 359 21.47 -9.88 36.22
CA ASN A 359 20.40 -10.63 35.54
C ASN A 359 19.04 -10.56 36.25
N ASP A 360 18.96 -9.92 37.43
CA ASP A 360 17.75 -9.89 38.28
C ASP A 360 16.84 -8.67 38.02
N LEU A 361 17.04 -8.00 36.88
CA LEU A 361 16.36 -6.74 36.51
C LEU A 361 15.05 -6.99 35.78
N THR A 362 15.07 -7.92 34.83
CA THR A 362 13.91 -8.30 34.02
C THR A 362 14.06 -9.73 33.52
N ILE A 363 13.00 -10.26 32.89
CA ILE A 363 13.02 -11.58 32.26
C ILE A 363 13.61 -11.43 30.86
N GLY A 364 14.64 -12.21 30.56
CA GLY A 364 15.28 -12.20 29.25
C GLY A 364 16.17 -13.41 29.04
N THR A 365 16.92 -13.38 27.94
CA THR A 365 17.94 -14.37 27.60
C THR A 365 19.26 -13.63 27.40
N THR A 366 20.28 -13.95 28.20
CA THR A 366 21.64 -13.41 28.02
C THR A 366 22.28 -13.98 26.75
N VAL A 367 23.32 -13.33 26.23
CA VAL A 367 24.08 -13.86 25.08
C VAL A 367 24.69 -15.23 25.39
N LEU A 368 25.21 -15.44 26.60
CA LEU A 368 25.74 -16.73 27.04
C LEU A 368 24.66 -17.82 27.01
N THR A 369 23.48 -17.52 27.57
CA THR A 369 22.35 -18.45 27.57
C THR A 369 21.89 -18.77 26.15
N ALA A 370 21.81 -17.76 25.30
CA ALA A 370 21.47 -17.90 23.89
C ALA A 370 22.46 -18.78 23.12
N VAL A 371 23.76 -18.62 23.36
CA VAL A 371 24.80 -19.46 22.76
C VAL A 371 24.63 -20.91 23.20
N ARG A 372 24.45 -21.16 24.51
CA ARG A 372 24.20 -22.50 25.05
C ARG A 372 22.96 -23.16 24.42
N ASN A 373 21.90 -22.39 24.18
CA ASN A 373 20.68 -22.87 23.54
C ASN A 373 20.84 -23.19 22.06
N SER A 374 21.84 -22.61 21.38
CA SER A 374 21.98 -22.66 19.92
C SER A 374 22.95 -23.73 19.42
N VAL A 375 23.88 -24.16 20.27
CA VAL A 375 24.87 -25.19 19.94
C VAL A 375 24.33 -26.60 20.19
N ASP A 376 24.94 -27.59 19.54
CA ASP A 376 24.65 -29.01 19.78
C ASP A 376 24.93 -29.34 21.26
N PRO A 377 24.05 -30.09 21.96
CA PRO A 377 24.25 -30.48 23.35
C PRO A 377 25.59 -31.19 23.65
N SER A 378 26.25 -31.77 22.64
CA SER A 378 27.59 -32.35 22.80
C SER A 378 28.72 -31.32 22.85
N THR A 379 28.46 -30.06 22.49
CA THR A 379 29.46 -28.99 22.43
C THR A 379 29.71 -28.40 23.82
N GLN A 380 30.94 -28.43 24.30
CA GLN A 380 31.26 -27.86 25.61
C GLN A 380 31.41 -26.33 25.52
N VAL A 381 30.50 -25.58 26.15
CA VAL A 381 30.56 -24.11 26.21
C VAL A 381 31.15 -23.66 27.56
N LEU A 382 32.37 -23.13 27.55
CA LEU A 382 32.97 -22.50 28.73
C LEU A 382 32.71 -21.00 28.73
N TYR A 383 32.41 -20.46 29.90
CA TYR A 383 32.29 -19.02 30.12
C TYR A 383 33.41 -18.53 31.02
N SER A 384 34.04 -17.41 30.65
CA SER A 384 34.99 -16.69 31.50
C SER A 384 34.87 -15.20 31.20
N GLU A 385 34.64 -14.39 32.23
CA GLU A 385 34.42 -12.96 32.03
C GLU A 385 35.67 -12.24 31.50
N ASN A 386 36.83 -12.48 32.11
CA ASN A 386 38.12 -11.88 31.70
C ASN A 386 39.23 -12.94 31.72
N PRO A 387 39.25 -13.87 30.74
CA PRO A 387 40.29 -14.88 30.66
C PRO A 387 41.64 -14.28 30.25
N ASP A 388 42.72 -14.76 30.88
CA ASP A 388 44.07 -14.47 30.40
C ASP A 388 44.45 -15.33 29.17
N ALA A 389 45.51 -14.94 28.46
CA ALA A 389 45.95 -15.65 27.26
C ALA A 389 46.39 -17.11 27.51
N ASN A 390 46.87 -17.45 28.71
CA ASN A 390 47.31 -18.81 29.05
C ASN A 390 46.10 -19.73 29.24
N PHE A 391 45.04 -19.24 29.87
CA PHE A 391 43.76 -19.93 29.98
C PHE A 391 43.20 -20.25 28.60
N VAL A 392 43.20 -19.29 27.67
CA VAL A 392 42.66 -19.49 26.31
C VAL A 392 43.47 -20.53 25.54
N LYS A 393 44.81 -20.42 25.55
CA LYS A 393 45.70 -21.35 24.83
C LYS A 393 45.69 -22.78 25.39
N SER A 394 45.68 -22.93 26.71
CA SER A 394 45.71 -24.26 27.37
C SER A 394 44.43 -25.07 27.14
N ASN A 395 43.29 -24.40 26.96
CA ASN A 395 41.99 -25.06 26.80
C ASN A 395 41.66 -25.49 25.36
N LYS A 396 42.44 -25.05 24.36
CA LYS A 396 42.29 -25.44 22.94
C LYS A 396 40.87 -25.25 22.39
N PHE A 397 40.31 -24.05 22.56
CA PHE A 397 38.99 -23.70 22.02
C PHE A 397 38.99 -23.67 20.49
N SER A 398 37.91 -24.14 19.86
CA SER A 398 37.74 -24.09 18.40
C SER A 398 37.53 -22.67 17.89
N TYR A 399 36.77 -21.87 18.65
CA TYR A 399 36.57 -20.44 18.46
C TYR A 399 36.06 -19.80 19.76
N ALA A 400 36.09 -18.47 19.82
CA ALA A 400 35.55 -17.68 20.92
C ALA A 400 34.51 -16.65 20.48
N ILE A 401 33.52 -16.39 21.32
CA ILE A 401 32.58 -15.28 21.21
C ILE A 401 32.86 -14.32 22.37
N VAL A 402 33.39 -13.14 22.07
CA VAL A 402 33.71 -12.09 23.05
C VAL A 402 32.59 -11.05 23.02
N VAL A 403 31.92 -10.81 24.14
CA VAL A 403 30.81 -9.85 24.27
C VAL A 403 31.22 -8.77 25.27
N VAL A 404 31.47 -7.56 24.77
CA VAL A 404 31.97 -6.41 25.55
C VAL A 404 31.28 -5.13 25.10
N GLY A 405 31.42 -4.03 25.82
CA GLY A 405 30.67 -2.82 25.49
C GLY A 405 30.72 -1.71 26.54
N GLU A 406 29.77 -0.79 26.44
CA GLU A 406 29.57 0.28 27.43
C GLU A 406 28.76 -0.26 28.63
N HIS A 407 29.01 0.27 29.84
CA HIS A 407 28.09 0.08 30.97
C HIS A 407 26.83 0.93 30.77
N PRO A 408 25.71 0.62 31.44
CA PRO A 408 24.52 1.47 31.45
C PRO A 408 24.85 2.92 31.86
N TYR A 409 24.29 3.88 31.14
CA TYR A 409 24.34 5.32 31.40
C TYR A 409 23.08 5.99 30.87
N THR A 410 22.77 7.18 31.36
CA THR A 410 21.78 8.10 30.74
C THR A 410 22.25 9.55 30.80
N GLU A 411 21.80 10.35 29.83
CA GLU A 411 21.92 11.82 29.86
C GLU A 411 23.35 12.30 30.08
N THR A 412 23.57 13.34 30.89
CA THR A 412 24.88 13.92 31.16
C THR A 412 25.92 12.91 31.65
N PHE A 413 25.51 11.84 32.35
CA PHE A 413 26.44 10.79 32.81
C PHE A 413 26.97 9.93 31.65
N GLY A 414 26.27 9.95 30.51
CA GLY A 414 26.71 9.34 29.28
C GLY A 414 27.63 10.23 28.43
N ASP A 415 27.78 11.52 28.74
CA ASP A 415 28.66 12.38 27.96
C ASP A 415 30.10 11.88 28.06
N SER A 416 30.73 11.66 26.91
CA SER A 416 32.09 11.09 26.88
C SER A 416 32.90 11.69 25.75
N LEU A 417 34.03 12.29 26.10
CA LEU A 417 34.98 12.82 25.13
C LEU A 417 35.86 11.73 24.49
N ASN A 418 35.92 10.55 25.11
CA ASN A 418 36.85 9.48 24.74
C ASN A 418 36.19 8.26 24.08
N LEU A 419 34.90 8.02 24.34
CA LEU A 419 34.11 6.94 23.72
C LEU A 419 34.80 5.55 23.72
N THR A 420 35.43 5.19 24.82
CA THR A 420 36.19 3.94 25.00
C THR A 420 35.33 2.81 25.59
N ILE A 421 35.69 1.56 25.28
CA ILE A 421 35.13 0.38 25.94
C ILE A 421 35.70 0.30 27.36
N ALA A 422 34.86 -0.01 28.35
CA ALA A 422 35.30 -0.16 29.74
C ALA A 422 36.19 -1.41 29.92
N GLU A 423 37.25 -1.31 30.73
CA GLU A 423 37.98 -2.50 31.19
C GLU A 423 37.06 -3.39 32.05
N PRO A 424 37.15 -4.73 31.97
CA PRO A 424 38.21 -5.52 31.32
C PRO A 424 38.01 -5.75 29.80
N GLY A 425 37.10 -5.05 29.12
CA GLY A 425 36.69 -5.36 27.75
C GLY A 425 37.82 -5.33 26.73
N THR A 426 38.66 -4.29 26.75
CA THR A 426 39.82 -4.14 25.85
C THR A 426 40.92 -5.15 26.14
N SER A 427 41.18 -5.45 27.42
CA SER A 427 42.07 -6.55 27.83
C SER A 427 41.54 -7.92 27.37
N THR A 428 40.23 -8.14 27.49
CA THR A 428 39.57 -9.40 27.08
C THR A 428 39.66 -9.62 25.57
N ILE A 429 39.39 -8.58 24.75
CA ILE A 429 39.58 -8.66 23.30
C ILE A 429 41.01 -9.05 22.97
N THR A 430 41.99 -8.38 23.58
CA THR A 430 43.42 -8.62 23.32
C THR A 430 43.83 -10.05 23.70
N ASN A 431 43.47 -10.50 24.90
CA ASN A 431 43.85 -11.83 25.41
C ASN A 431 43.20 -12.98 24.63
N VAL A 432 41.92 -12.84 24.27
CA VAL A 432 41.16 -13.89 23.59
C VAL A 432 41.47 -13.92 22.10
N CYS A 433 41.32 -12.80 21.40
CA CYS A 433 41.51 -12.73 19.95
C CYS A 433 42.97 -12.91 19.53
N GLY A 434 43.93 -12.62 20.43
CA GLY A 434 45.34 -12.94 20.20
C GLY A 434 45.69 -14.43 20.35
N ALA A 435 44.77 -15.26 20.89
CA ALA A 435 45.02 -16.66 21.22
C ALA A 435 44.15 -17.66 20.45
N VAL A 436 42.93 -17.27 20.05
CA VAL A 436 41.98 -18.12 19.31
C VAL A 436 41.16 -17.27 18.35
N LYS A 437 40.66 -17.87 17.26
CA LYS A 437 39.73 -17.19 16.34
C LYS A 437 38.53 -16.67 17.11
N CYS A 438 38.23 -15.38 16.97
CA CYS A 438 37.23 -14.73 17.81
C CYS A 438 36.20 -13.94 17.01
N VAL A 439 34.97 -13.94 17.49
CA VAL A 439 33.94 -12.97 17.12
C VAL A 439 33.79 -11.99 18.28
N VAL A 440 33.92 -10.69 18.03
CA VAL A 440 33.63 -9.64 19.01
C VAL A 440 32.26 -9.06 18.73
N VAL A 441 31.37 -9.13 19.72
CA VAL A 441 30.05 -8.48 19.74
C VAL A 441 30.14 -7.26 20.66
N ILE A 442 30.02 -6.07 20.09
CA ILE A 442 30.04 -4.80 20.83
C ILE A 442 28.62 -4.40 21.21
N VAL A 443 28.31 -4.44 22.51
CA VAL A 443 27.03 -3.99 23.07
C VAL A 443 27.16 -2.51 23.48
N SER A 444 26.57 -1.61 22.69
CA SER A 444 26.74 -0.17 22.91
C SER A 444 25.56 0.63 22.39
N GLY A 445 25.33 1.83 22.93
CA GLY A 445 24.29 2.75 22.47
C GLY A 445 24.74 3.64 21.29
N ARG A 446 26.05 3.63 21.01
CA ARG A 446 26.73 4.50 20.05
C ARG A 446 28.06 3.87 19.62
N PRO A 447 28.65 4.31 18.50
CA PRO A 447 29.99 3.84 18.11
C PRO A 447 31.03 4.17 19.19
N VAL A 448 31.94 3.22 19.41
CA VAL A 448 33.06 3.33 20.36
C VAL A 448 34.40 3.14 19.65
N VAL A 449 35.49 3.62 20.27
CA VAL A 449 36.85 3.41 19.77
C VAL A 449 37.17 1.91 19.77
N ILE A 450 37.30 1.33 18.58
CA ILE A 450 37.66 -0.09 18.39
C ILE A 450 38.87 -0.28 17.47
N GLU A 451 39.30 0.76 16.77
CA GLU A 451 40.39 0.73 15.77
C GLU A 451 41.63 -0.06 16.23
N PRO A 452 42.17 0.14 17.45
CA PRO A 452 43.39 -0.53 17.88
C PRO A 452 43.30 -2.06 17.94
N TYR A 453 42.07 -2.60 18.01
CA TYR A 453 41.81 -4.02 18.16
C TYR A 453 41.31 -4.68 16.86
N VAL A 454 40.91 -3.90 15.84
CA VAL A 454 40.29 -4.44 14.62
C VAL A 454 41.19 -5.46 13.92
N ALA A 455 42.51 -5.30 13.99
CA ALA A 455 43.46 -6.21 13.36
C ALA A 455 43.40 -7.63 13.96
N SER A 456 43.24 -7.77 15.29
CA SER A 456 43.21 -9.08 15.96
C SER A 456 41.85 -9.77 15.92
N ILE A 457 40.77 -9.04 15.65
CA ILE A 457 39.40 -9.57 15.66
C ILE A 457 39.06 -10.26 14.35
N ASP A 458 38.69 -11.55 14.31
CA ASP A 458 38.31 -12.18 13.05
C ASP A 458 36.95 -11.71 12.53
N ALA A 459 35.95 -11.57 13.40
CA ALA A 459 34.65 -10.99 13.05
C ALA A 459 34.16 -9.98 14.09
N LEU A 460 33.62 -8.85 13.63
CA LEU A 460 33.17 -7.75 14.48
C LEU A 460 31.70 -7.47 14.22
N VAL A 461 30.89 -7.46 15.28
CA VAL A 461 29.45 -7.25 15.24
C VAL A 461 29.06 -6.08 16.14
N ALA A 462 28.29 -5.14 15.62
CA ALA A 462 27.66 -4.09 16.42
C ALA A 462 26.27 -4.54 16.88
N ALA A 463 26.06 -4.54 18.19
CA ALA A 463 24.79 -4.81 18.85
C ALA A 463 24.31 -3.54 19.57
N TRP A 464 23.35 -2.84 18.99
CA TRP A 464 22.79 -1.60 19.54
C TRP A 464 21.85 -1.91 20.71
N LEU A 465 22.38 -1.93 21.93
CA LEU A 465 21.67 -2.23 23.21
C LEU A 465 20.46 -3.17 23.00
N PRO A 466 20.69 -4.47 22.76
CA PRO A 466 19.71 -5.39 22.17
C PRO A 466 18.52 -5.76 23.08
N GLY A 467 18.42 -5.20 24.29
CA GLY A 467 17.27 -5.39 25.17
C GLY A 467 17.24 -6.78 25.80
N THR A 468 16.08 -7.40 26.00
CA THR A 468 15.99 -8.68 26.75
C THR A 468 16.37 -9.93 25.95
N GLU A 469 16.54 -9.85 24.63
CA GLU A 469 16.53 -11.04 23.76
C GLU A 469 17.89 -11.34 23.09
N GLY A 470 18.86 -11.76 23.89
CA GLY A 470 20.18 -12.20 23.42
C GLY A 470 20.12 -13.39 22.45
N GLN A 471 19.01 -14.14 22.42
CA GLN A 471 18.78 -15.20 21.43
C GLN A 471 18.85 -14.67 19.99
N GLY A 472 18.41 -13.42 19.75
CA GLY A 472 18.53 -12.80 18.43
C GLY A 472 19.99 -12.65 17.98
N ILE A 473 20.94 -12.46 18.90
CA ILE A 473 22.38 -12.41 18.58
C ILE A 473 22.87 -13.79 18.15
N ALA A 474 22.59 -14.82 18.94
CA ALA A 474 23.02 -16.18 18.64
C ALA A 474 22.47 -16.66 17.28
N ASP A 475 21.22 -16.32 16.96
CA ASP A 475 20.62 -16.67 15.67
C ASP A 475 21.45 -16.17 14.48
N LEU A 476 22.07 -14.99 14.58
CA LEU A 476 22.93 -14.45 13.54
C LEU A 476 24.34 -15.05 13.55
N LEU A 477 24.90 -15.25 14.75
CA LEU A 477 26.24 -15.84 14.88
C LEU A 477 26.30 -17.27 14.33
N PHE A 478 25.23 -18.06 14.51
CA PHE A 478 25.15 -19.45 14.07
C PHE A 478 24.42 -19.65 12.74
N GLY A 479 23.97 -18.56 12.08
CA GLY A 479 23.41 -18.62 10.73
C GLY A 479 21.94 -19.05 10.63
N ASP A 480 21.18 -19.04 11.74
CA ASP A 480 19.72 -19.20 11.72
C ASP A 480 19.01 -17.97 11.13
N TYR A 481 19.70 -16.82 11.19
CA TYR A 481 19.27 -15.58 10.57
C TYR A 481 20.46 -14.87 9.91
N GLY A 482 20.23 -14.19 8.78
CA GLY A 482 21.28 -13.44 8.09
C GLY A 482 21.40 -12.00 8.59
N PHE A 483 22.63 -11.48 8.72
CA PHE A 483 22.86 -10.06 9.01
C PHE A 483 22.19 -9.17 7.95
N SER A 484 21.26 -8.34 8.42
CA SER A 484 20.51 -7.40 7.57
C SER A 484 20.58 -5.95 8.05
N GLY A 485 21.02 -5.75 9.30
CA GLY A 485 21.18 -4.43 9.90
C GLY A 485 22.19 -3.56 9.14
N LYS A 486 22.01 -2.26 9.31
CA LYS A 486 22.88 -1.22 8.77
C LYS A 486 23.30 -0.32 9.91
N LEU A 487 24.50 0.25 9.79
CA LEU A 487 24.97 1.27 10.72
C LEU A 487 23.97 2.44 10.71
N ALA A 488 23.36 2.70 11.87
CA ALA A 488 22.56 3.90 12.10
C ALA A 488 23.43 5.15 12.24
N ARG A 489 24.72 4.95 12.52
CA ARG A 489 25.75 5.97 12.72
C ARG A 489 27.08 5.55 12.15
N THR A 490 27.85 6.54 11.75
CA THR A 490 29.20 6.37 11.26
C THR A 490 30.10 5.86 12.37
N TRP A 491 30.81 4.76 12.11
CA TRP A 491 31.83 4.27 13.03
C TRP A 491 33.15 4.97 12.76
N PHE A 492 33.64 5.76 13.72
CA PHE A 492 34.86 6.55 13.62
C PHE A 492 36.11 5.74 13.99
N ARG A 493 37.27 6.15 13.48
CA ARG A 493 38.60 5.59 13.83
C ARG A 493 39.06 6.12 15.18
N THR A 494 39.05 7.45 15.33
CA THR A 494 39.49 8.16 16.53
C THR A 494 38.47 9.24 16.88
N VAL A 495 38.39 9.61 18.17
CA VAL A 495 37.46 10.65 18.64
C VAL A 495 37.75 12.04 18.07
N ASP A 496 38.98 12.27 17.60
CA ASP A 496 39.39 13.53 16.97
C ASP A 496 38.68 13.79 15.63
N GLN A 497 38.07 12.77 15.03
CA GLN A 497 37.27 12.90 13.82
C GLN A 497 35.89 13.52 14.08
N LEU A 498 35.46 13.62 15.34
CA LEU A 498 34.07 13.98 15.68
C LEU A 498 33.86 15.50 15.80
N PRO A 499 32.70 16.02 15.35
CA PRO A 499 31.58 15.29 14.76
C PRO A 499 31.85 14.90 13.29
N MET A 500 31.50 13.66 12.94
CA MET A 500 31.60 13.13 11.57
C MET A 500 30.30 12.43 11.23
N ASN A 501 29.64 12.91 10.17
CA ASN A 501 28.38 12.36 9.71
C ASN A 501 28.42 12.08 8.21
N VAL A 502 27.58 11.14 7.76
CA VAL A 502 27.40 10.87 6.33
C VAL A 502 27.01 12.15 5.58
N GLY A 503 27.79 12.48 4.55
CA GLY A 503 27.60 13.67 3.70
C GLY A 503 28.46 14.88 4.07
N ASP A 504 29.18 14.83 5.20
CA ASP A 504 30.15 15.86 5.57
C ASP A 504 31.37 15.82 4.63
N ALA A 505 31.98 16.98 4.35
CA ALA A 505 33.09 17.08 3.38
C ALA A 505 34.35 16.27 3.75
N HIS A 506 34.51 15.96 5.04
CA HIS A 506 35.68 15.26 5.61
C HIS A 506 35.32 13.83 6.10
N TYR A 507 34.35 13.18 5.45
CA TYR A 507 33.87 11.86 5.84
C TYR A 507 34.93 10.75 5.67
N ASP A 508 35.49 10.25 6.78
CA ASP A 508 36.52 9.20 6.83
C ASP A 508 36.20 8.14 7.92
N PRO A 509 35.27 7.20 7.63
CA PRO A 509 34.89 6.17 8.60
C PRO A 509 36.00 5.13 8.82
N LEU A 510 35.97 4.48 10.00
CA LEU A 510 36.81 3.33 10.35
C LEU A 510 36.78 2.23 9.28
N ILE A 511 35.58 1.98 8.76
CA ILE A 511 35.34 1.01 7.72
C ILE A 511 35.10 1.78 6.43
N SER A 512 36.19 2.28 5.85
CA SER A 512 36.16 2.89 4.53
C SER A 512 35.76 1.82 3.51
N VAL A 513 34.67 2.02 2.78
CA VAL A 513 34.43 1.29 1.54
C VAL A 513 35.51 1.79 0.58
N SER A 514 36.61 1.06 0.48
CA SER A 514 37.79 1.51 -0.26
C SER A 514 37.42 1.74 -1.74
N PHE A 515 37.38 3.01 -2.15
CA PHE A 515 37.25 3.42 -3.55
C PHE A 515 38.38 2.85 -4.44
N VAL A 516 39.48 2.40 -3.82
CA VAL A 516 40.64 1.76 -4.48
C VAL A 516 40.43 0.25 -4.70
N GLY A 517 39.56 -0.41 -3.92
CA GLY A 517 39.10 -1.77 -4.19
C GLY A 517 38.26 -1.89 -5.47
N LEU A 518 37.79 -0.74 -5.99
CA LEU A 518 37.05 -0.61 -7.26
C LEU A 518 37.96 -0.58 -8.51
N LEU A 519 39.27 -0.34 -8.36
CA LEU A 519 40.21 -0.16 -9.49
C LEU A 519 41.22 -1.31 -9.63
N LEU A 520 41.68 -1.92 -8.53
CA LEU A 520 42.69 -2.99 -8.58
C LEU A 520 42.12 -4.40 -8.80
N LEU A 521 40.81 -4.61 -8.61
CA LEU A 521 40.14 -5.86 -8.99
C LEU A 521 39.92 -6.01 -10.51
N SER A 522 40.19 -4.97 -11.32
CA SER A 522 40.08 -5.03 -12.78
C SER A 522 41.26 -5.72 -13.48
N ALA A 523 42.35 -6.04 -12.78
CA ALA A 523 43.58 -6.53 -13.42
C ALA A 523 43.89 -8.03 -13.22
N CYS A 524 43.39 -8.70 -12.17
CA CYS A 524 43.86 -10.07 -11.82
C CYS A 524 42.80 -11.18 -11.76
N ILE A 525 41.53 -10.92 -12.07
CA ILE A 525 40.51 -11.99 -12.18
C ILE A 525 40.13 -12.17 -13.65
N THR A 526 41.12 -12.59 -14.44
CA THR A 526 40.89 -13.15 -15.77
C THR A 526 40.75 -14.67 -15.75
N VAL A 527 40.94 -15.37 -14.63
CA VAL A 527 41.05 -16.83 -14.66
C VAL A 527 40.47 -17.50 -13.39
N PHE A 528 39.24 -18.02 -13.52
CA PHE A 528 38.47 -19.00 -12.71
C PHE A 528 37.53 -18.57 -11.54
N ALA A 529 36.23 -18.89 -11.76
CA ALA A 529 35.11 -19.17 -10.84
C ALA A 529 34.23 -18.00 -10.29
N GLU A 530 33.22 -17.61 -11.08
CA GLU A 530 32.12 -16.71 -10.76
C GLU A 530 30.94 -17.39 -10.02
N ALA A 531 30.44 -16.75 -8.97
CA ALA A 531 29.00 -16.61 -8.72
C ALA A 531 28.71 -15.13 -8.40
N LYS A 532 28.57 -14.32 -9.46
CA LYS A 532 28.36 -12.86 -9.38
C LYS A 532 27.07 -12.51 -8.62
N TYR A 533 27.14 -11.61 -7.63
CA TYR A 533 25.97 -10.93 -7.07
C TYR A 533 25.17 -10.24 -8.19
N ILE A 534 23.89 -10.59 -8.34
CA ILE A 534 23.02 -10.12 -9.42
C ILE A 534 22.02 -9.08 -8.89
N LYS A 535 22.38 -7.80 -8.92
CA LYS A 535 21.58 -6.69 -8.34
C LYS A 535 20.10 -6.70 -8.74
N TYR A 536 19.75 -7.00 -10.00
CA TYR A 536 18.33 -7.01 -10.42
C TYR A 536 17.50 -8.13 -9.77
N LYS A 537 18.13 -9.18 -9.24
CA LYS A 537 17.45 -10.27 -8.51
C LYS A 537 17.32 -9.98 -7.00
N ASP A 538 17.93 -8.90 -6.50
CA ASP A 538 17.83 -8.51 -5.10
C ASP A 538 16.57 -7.64 -4.88
N PRO A 539 15.54 -8.13 -4.16
CA PRO A 539 14.30 -7.40 -3.94
C PRO A 539 14.46 -6.16 -3.04
N LYS A 540 15.57 -6.04 -2.32
CA LYS A 540 15.85 -4.89 -1.45
C LYS A 540 16.34 -3.66 -2.23
N GLN A 541 16.73 -3.84 -3.49
CA GLN A 541 17.19 -2.75 -4.34
C GLN A 541 16.00 -1.92 -4.87
N PRO A 542 16.13 -0.59 -4.98
CA PRO A 542 15.12 0.25 -5.61
C PRO A 542 14.80 -0.24 -7.03
N ILE A 543 13.53 -0.16 -7.44
CA ILE A 543 13.06 -0.62 -8.76
C ILE A 543 13.93 -0.07 -9.89
N GLU A 544 14.19 1.23 -9.92
CA GLU A 544 15.01 1.84 -10.99
C GLU A 544 16.44 1.29 -11.02
N ALA A 545 17.06 1.04 -9.86
CA ALA A 545 18.39 0.45 -9.81
C ALA A 545 18.41 -0.99 -10.37
N ARG A 546 17.33 -1.75 -10.18
CA ARG A 546 17.15 -3.10 -10.73
C ARG A 546 16.90 -3.05 -12.23
N VAL A 547 16.07 -2.11 -12.69
CA VAL A 547 15.80 -1.85 -14.12
C VAL A 547 17.09 -1.52 -14.85
N ASP A 548 17.84 -0.52 -14.38
CA ASP A 548 19.10 -0.08 -15.01
C ASP A 548 20.13 -1.20 -15.08
N TYR A 549 20.26 -1.95 -13.98
CA TYR A 549 21.22 -3.05 -13.91
C TYR A 549 20.88 -4.19 -14.89
N LEU A 550 19.60 -4.53 -15.00
CA LEU A 550 19.12 -5.56 -15.93
C LEU A 550 19.23 -5.08 -17.38
N LEU A 551 18.77 -3.87 -17.68
CA LEU A 551 18.74 -3.28 -19.02
C LEU A 551 20.14 -3.25 -19.67
N ARG A 552 21.18 -2.88 -18.89
CA ARG A 552 22.59 -2.87 -19.37
C ARG A 552 23.15 -4.26 -19.70
N ARG A 553 22.51 -5.33 -19.23
CA ARG A 553 22.93 -6.72 -19.47
C ARG A 553 22.13 -7.39 -20.57
N MET A 554 21.05 -6.78 -21.03
CA MET A 554 20.22 -7.31 -22.09
C MET A 554 20.86 -7.04 -23.45
N THR A 555 20.93 -8.08 -24.27
CA THR A 555 21.20 -7.97 -25.69
C THR A 555 20.05 -7.23 -26.39
N LEU A 556 20.30 -6.71 -27.59
CA LEU A 556 19.25 -6.09 -28.41
C LEU A 556 18.06 -7.04 -28.63
N LYS A 557 18.30 -8.33 -28.90
CA LYS A 557 17.25 -9.33 -29.09
C LYS A 557 16.43 -9.55 -27.83
N GLU A 558 17.06 -9.63 -26.65
CA GLU A 558 16.35 -9.74 -25.37
C GLU A 558 15.51 -8.48 -25.09
N LYS A 559 16.02 -7.28 -25.42
CA LYS A 559 15.28 -6.02 -25.31
C LYS A 559 14.03 -6.02 -26.20
N ILE A 560 14.19 -6.33 -27.49
CA ILE A 560 13.08 -6.40 -28.45
C ILE A 560 12.07 -7.49 -28.05
N ALA A 561 12.54 -8.64 -27.56
CA ALA A 561 11.67 -9.71 -27.10
C ALA A 561 10.83 -9.31 -25.87
N GLN A 562 11.35 -8.45 -24.98
CA GLN A 562 10.53 -7.89 -23.90
C GLN A 562 9.37 -7.02 -24.42
N MET A 563 9.53 -6.39 -25.58
CA MET A 563 8.52 -5.57 -26.25
C MET A 563 7.48 -6.40 -27.01
N ALA A 564 7.62 -7.72 -27.10
CA ALA A 564 6.65 -8.60 -27.73
C ALA A 564 5.69 -9.21 -26.68
N GLN A 565 4.39 -9.05 -26.92
CA GLN A 565 3.34 -9.83 -26.29
C GLN A 565 2.74 -10.78 -27.33
N VAL A 566 2.69 -12.08 -27.04
CA VAL A 566 2.30 -13.11 -28.02
C VAL A 566 1.14 -13.96 -27.50
N GLU A 567 0.20 -14.29 -28.37
CA GLU A 567 -0.92 -15.17 -28.02
C GLU A 567 -0.44 -16.58 -27.63
N ARG A 568 -1.01 -17.15 -26.55
CA ARG A 568 -0.54 -18.39 -25.91
C ARG A 568 -0.46 -19.61 -26.83
N THR A 569 -1.32 -19.72 -27.84
CA THR A 569 -1.36 -20.87 -28.76
C THR A 569 -0.12 -20.95 -29.65
N ASN A 570 0.61 -19.84 -29.81
CA ASN A 570 1.87 -19.79 -30.56
C ASN A 570 3.12 -19.99 -29.70
N LEU A 571 2.93 -20.21 -28.40
CA LEU A 571 4.02 -20.31 -27.45
C LEU A 571 4.14 -21.73 -26.92
N THR A 572 5.36 -22.08 -26.56
CA THR A 572 5.71 -23.23 -25.75
C THR A 572 6.74 -22.81 -24.70
N GLY A 573 6.97 -23.63 -23.67
CA GLY A 573 8.04 -23.35 -22.70
C GLY A 573 9.42 -23.21 -23.36
N SER A 574 9.69 -23.95 -24.46
CA SER A 574 10.94 -23.84 -25.20
C SER A 574 11.04 -22.55 -26.02
N VAL A 575 9.94 -22.08 -26.61
CA VAL A 575 9.89 -20.76 -27.27
C VAL A 575 10.14 -19.64 -26.26
N MET A 576 9.49 -19.68 -25.10
CA MET A 576 9.70 -18.71 -24.02
C MET A 576 11.18 -18.65 -23.59
N LYS A 577 11.82 -19.82 -23.42
CA LYS A 577 13.26 -19.93 -23.10
C LYS A 577 14.14 -19.34 -24.21
N LYS A 578 13.89 -19.72 -25.46
CA LYS A 578 14.73 -19.39 -26.62
C LYS A 578 14.73 -17.89 -26.93
N TYR A 579 13.56 -17.25 -26.89
CA TYR A 579 13.42 -15.86 -27.31
C TYR A 579 13.34 -14.87 -26.13
N ALA A 580 13.11 -15.33 -24.90
CA ALA A 580 12.90 -14.47 -23.73
C ALA A 580 11.73 -13.47 -23.93
N ILE A 581 10.62 -13.96 -24.49
CA ILE A 581 9.39 -13.18 -24.76
C ILE A 581 8.90 -12.49 -23.48
N GLY A 582 8.59 -11.21 -23.57
CA GLY A 582 8.26 -10.35 -22.43
C GLY A 582 6.88 -10.60 -21.86
N SER A 583 5.90 -10.89 -22.70
CA SER A 583 4.53 -11.06 -22.27
C SER A 583 3.80 -12.05 -23.16
N LEU A 584 2.72 -12.61 -22.63
CA LEU A 584 1.81 -13.41 -23.41
C LEU A 584 0.37 -13.02 -23.06
N LEU A 585 -0.59 -13.38 -23.92
CA LEU A 585 -2.00 -13.15 -23.66
C LEU A 585 -2.88 -14.35 -24.02
N SER A 586 -4.09 -14.34 -23.48
CA SER A 586 -5.24 -15.07 -24.00
C SER A 586 -6.17 -14.10 -24.73
N ALA A 587 -6.34 -14.29 -26.04
CA ALA A 587 -7.42 -13.64 -26.78
C ALA A 587 -8.79 -14.15 -26.30
N GLY A 588 -9.88 -13.46 -26.64
CA GLY A 588 -11.24 -13.86 -26.26
C GLY A 588 -11.56 -15.30 -26.72
N GLY A 589 -11.82 -16.20 -25.77
CA GLY A 589 -12.01 -17.64 -26.01
C GLY A 589 -10.74 -18.49 -26.08
N SER A 590 -9.55 -17.91 -25.96
CA SER A 590 -8.29 -18.68 -25.89
C SER A 590 -8.06 -19.22 -24.48
N VAL A 591 -8.55 -20.43 -24.25
CA VAL A 591 -8.47 -21.13 -22.96
C VAL A 591 -7.55 -22.36 -23.04
N PRO A 592 -6.98 -22.85 -21.92
CA PRO A 592 -6.15 -24.05 -21.91
C PRO A 592 -6.84 -25.27 -22.53
N ARG A 593 -8.11 -25.44 -22.21
CA ARG A 593 -9.05 -26.46 -22.72
C ARG A 593 -10.48 -26.04 -22.38
N ASP A 594 -11.46 -26.72 -22.97
CA ASP A 594 -12.87 -26.52 -22.62
C ASP A 594 -13.12 -26.77 -21.13
N ASN A 595 -13.89 -25.88 -20.51
CA ASN A 595 -14.22 -25.92 -19.09
C ASN A 595 -12.99 -26.09 -18.18
N ALA A 596 -11.88 -25.44 -18.55
CA ALA A 596 -10.64 -25.45 -17.78
C ALA A 596 -10.88 -25.00 -16.34
N THR A 597 -10.35 -25.76 -15.38
CA THR A 597 -10.35 -25.43 -13.96
C THR A 597 -9.27 -24.40 -13.64
N ALA A 598 -9.32 -23.79 -12.45
CA ALA A 598 -8.25 -22.95 -11.95
C ALA A 598 -6.87 -23.63 -12.03
N LYS A 599 -6.81 -24.95 -11.77
CA LYS A 599 -5.58 -25.74 -11.87
C LYS A 599 -5.05 -25.81 -13.30
N ASP A 600 -5.90 -26.04 -14.30
CA ASP A 600 -5.46 -26.09 -15.71
C ASP A 600 -4.85 -24.77 -16.15
N TRP A 601 -5.42 -23.66 -15.69
CA TRP A 601 -4.87 -22.32 -15.91
C TRP A 601 -3.53 -22.12 -15.20
N VAL A 602 -3.45 -22.41 -13.89
CA VAL A 602 -2.22 -22.28 -13.11
C VAL A 602 -1.09 -23.13 -13.69
N ASP A 603 -1.37 -24.38 -14.08
CA ASP A 603 -0.41 -25.27 -14.73
C ASP A 603 0.09 -24.66 -16.05
N THR A 604 -0.82 -24.08 -16.85
CA THR A 604 -0.48 -23.41 -18.12
C THR A 604 0.38 -22.17 -17.91
N VAL A 605 0.02 -21.31 -16.96
CA VAL A 605 0.79 -20.11 -16.60
C VAL A 605 2.18 -20.50 -16.13
N ASN A 606 2.28 -21.48 -15.21
CA ASN A 606 3.55 -21.94 -14.65
C ASN A 606 4.44 -22.61 -15.70
N LYS A 607 3.87 -23.33 -16.68
CA LYS A 607 4.61 -23.90 -17.81
C LYS A 607 5.32 -22.81 -18.62
N PHE A 608 4.62 -21.73 -18.96
CA PHE A 608 5.22 -20.60 -19.69
C PHE A 608 6.21 -19.82 -18.84
N GLN A 609 5.88 -19.59 -17.56
CA GLN A 609 6.76 -18.89 -16.62
C GLN A 609 8.08 -19.64 -16.43
N LYS A 610 8.04 -20.97 -16.26
CA LYS A 610 9.23 -21.83 -16.16
C LYS A 610 10.12 -21.70 -17.40
N GLY A 611 9.51 -21.64 -18.59
CA GLY A 611 10.21 -21.36 -19.84
C GLY A 611 10.92 -20.01 -19.83
N SER A 612 10.21 -18.94 -19.47
CA SER A 612 10.74 -17.57 -19.38
C SER A 612 11.91 -17.46 -18.40
N LEU A 613 11.77 -18.06 -17.22
CA LEU A 613 12.79 -18.06 -16.16
C LEU A 613 14.02 -18.91 -16.52
N SER A 614 13.89 -19.85 -17.45
CA SER A 614 15.00 -20.67 -17.95
C SER A 614 15.83 -19.97 -19.05
N SER A 615 15.44 -18.76 -19.47
CA SER A 615 16.24 -17.91 -20.36
C SER A 615 17.50 -17.40 -19.64
N ARG A 616 18.49 -16.91 -20.40
CA ARG A 616 19.80 -16.47 -19.87
C ARG A 616 19.71 -15.51 -18.67
N LEU A 617 18.78 -14.54 -18.72
CA LEU A 617 18.56 -13.55 -17.67
C LEU A 617 17.40 -13.90 -16.74
N GLY A 618 16.66 -14.99 -16.99
CA GLY A 618 15.54 -15.43 -16.17
C GLY A 618 14.52 -14.32 -15.89
N ILE A 619 14.18 -13.52 -16.89
CA ILE A 619 13.20 -12.43 -16.76
C ILE A 619 11.79 -13.06 -16.74
N PRO A 620 10.95 -12.83 -15.72
CA PRO A 620 9.59 -13.36 -15.67
C PRO A 620 8.74 -12.78 -16.80
N MET A 621 7.85 -13.58 -17.39
CA MET A 621 6.82 -13.04 -18.29
C MET A 621 5.68 -12.44 -17.47
N ILE A 622 4.88 -11.59 -18.11
CA ILE A 622 3.59 -11.11 -17.58
C ILE A 622 2.47 -11.61 -18.50
N TYR A 623 1.44 -12.21 -17.93
CA TYR A 623 0.31 -12.80 -18.67
C TYR A 623 -0.89 -11.85 -18.62
N GLY A 624 -1.34 -11.37 -19.79
CA GLY A 624 -2.51 -10.50 -19.95
C GLY A 624 -3.78 -11.24 -20.36
N ILE A 625 -4.94 -10.77 -19.88
CA ILE A 625 -6.26 -11.23 -20.35
C ILE A 625 -7.32 -10.14 -20.24
N ASP A 626 -8.34 -10.19 -21.10
CA ASP A 626 -9.53 -9.33 -21.01
C ASP A 626 -10.45 -9.77 -19.86
N ALA A 627 -10.20 -9.28 -18.66
CA ALA A 627 -11.10 -9.42 -17.50
C ALA A 627 -11.96 -8.16 -17.31
N VAL A 628 -12.87 -7.91 -18.25
CA VAL A 628 -13.57 -6.62 -18.42
C VAL A 628 -14.92 -6.52 -17.71
N HIS A 629 -15.46 -7.62 -17.18
CA HIS A 629 -16.68 -7.64 -16.36
C HIS A 629 -16.68 -8.87 -15.44
N GLY A 630 -15.57 -9.04 -14.71
CA GLY A 630 -15.18 -10.30 -14.08
C GLY A 630 -14.13 -11.03 -14.92
N HIS A 631 -13.71 -12.21 -14.46
CA HIS A 631 -12.74 -13.07 -15.17
C HIS A 631 -13.40 -13.87 -16.29
N ASN A 632 -13.97 -13.13 -17.23
CA ASN A 632 -15.06 -13.56 -18.09
C ASN A 632 -14.74 -14.66 -19.12
N ASN A 633 -13.46 -14.94 -19.41
CA ASN A 633 -13.02 -16.05 -20.26
C ASN A 633 -13.02 -17.40 -19.52
N VAL A 634 -13.17 -17.39 -18.20
CA VAL A 634 -12.97 -18.57 -17.35
C VAL A 634 -14.31 -19.18 -16.96
N TYR A 635 -14.41 -20.49 -17.19
CA TYR A 635 -15.57 -21.27 -16.81
C TYR A 635 -15.81 -21.17 -15.30
N LYS A 636 -17.07 -20.91 -14.91
CA LYS A 636 -17.54 -20.67 -13.54
C LYS A 636 -17.13 -19.35 -12.88
N ALA A 637 -16.37 -18.48 -13.53
CA ALA A 637 -16.08 -17.16 -12.99
C ALA A 637 -17.37 -16.36 -12.77
N THR A 638 -17.34 -15.43 -11.82
CA THR A 638 -18.43 -14.47 -11.63
C THR A 638 -18.46 -13.51 -12.82
N ILE A 639 -19.65 -13.32 -13.42
CA ILE A 639 -19.84 -12.37 -14.52
C ILE A 639 -20.66 -11.19 -14.00
N PHE A 640 -20.01 -10.03 -13.90
CA PHE A 640 -20.64 -8.79 -13.46
C PHE A 640 -21.42 -8.13 -14.62
N PRO A 641 -22.31 -7.16 -14.33
CA PRO A 641 -22.88 -6.30 -15.36
C PRO A 641 -21.78 -5.62 -16.17
N HIS A 642 -21.99 -5.50 -17.48
CA HIS A 642 -21.10 -4.69 -18.33
C HIS A 642 -21.11 -3.22 -17.92
N ASN A 643 -20.06 -2.49 -18.34
CA ASN A 643 -19.76 -1.12 -17.90
C ASN A 643 -20.94 -0.14 -18.05
N VAL A 644 -21.74 -0.22 -19.12
CA VAL A 644 -22.93 0.63 -19.27
C VAL A 644 -23.92 0.49 -18.11
N GLY A 645 -24.11 -0.74 -17.60
CA GLY A 645 -24.94 -1.00 -16.43
C GLY A 645 -24.28 -0.52 -15.14
N LEU A 646 -22.96 -0.65 -15.02
CA LEU A 646 -22.21 -0.11 -13.87
C LEU A 646 -22.25 1.42 -13.83
N GLY A 647 -22.19 2.07 -14.98
CA GLY A 647 -22.37 3.52 -15.14
C GLY A 647 -23.68 4.00 -14.55
N VAL A 648 -24.76 3.25 -14.79
CA VAL A 648 -26.10 3.53 -14.28
C VAL A 648 -26.18 3.59 -12.76
N THR A 649 -25.33 2.83 -12.06
CA THR A 649 -25.32 2.79 -10.59
C THR A 649 -24.83 4.10 -9.95
N ARG A 650 -23.96 4.86 -10.65
CA ARG A 650 -23.25 6.03 -10.09
C ARG A 650 -22.49 5.72 -8.79
N ASP A 651 -22.04 4.47 -8.63
CA ASP A 651 -21.48 3.94 -7.39
C ASP A 651 -19.99 3.55 -7.58
N PRO A 652 -19.05 4.48 -7.38
CA PRO A 652 -17.62 4.21 -7.52
C PRO A 652 -17.11 3.18 -6.52
N GLU A 653 -17.69 3.12 -5.31
CA GLU A 653 -17.32 2.14 -4.30
C GLU A 653 -17.74 0.72 -4.69
N LEU A 654 -18.93 0.56 -5.27
CA LEU A 654 -19.35 -0.72 -5.86
C LEU A 654 -18.36 -1.14 -6.96
N VAL A 655 -18.02 -0.23 -7.87
CA VAL A 655 -17.11 -0.51 -8.98
C VAL A 655 -15.69 -0.85 -8.49
N LYS A 656 -15.21 -0.21 -7.42
CA LYS A 656 -13.96 -0.57 -6.72
C LYS A 656 -14.01 -1.99 -6.16
N LYS A 657 -15.11 -2.37 -5.50
CA LYS A 657 -15.32 -3.74 -4.98
C LYS A 657 -15.35 -4.77 -6.12
N ILE A 658 -15.99 -4.46 -7.24
CA ILE A 658 -15.98 -5.31 -8.44
C ILE A 658 -14.56 -5.50 -8.96
N GLY A 659 -13.76 -4.43 -9.02
CA GLY A 659 -12.33 -4.52 -9.38
C GLY A 659 -11.55 -5.43 -8.44
N ALA A 660 -11.80 -5.34 -7.13
CA ALA A 660 -11.14 -6.19 -6.14
C ALA A 660 -11.53 -7.68 -6.27
N ALA A 661 -12.82 -7.98 -6.45
CA ALA A 661 -13.30 -9.34 -6.70
C ALA A 661 -12.72 -9.91 -8.01
N THR A 662 -12.71 -9.10 -9.07
CA THR A 662 -12.14 -9.47 -10.37
C THR A 662 -10.64 -9.78 -10.24
N ALA A 663 -9.87 -8.99 -9.49
CA ALA A 663 -8.45 -9.25 -9.28
C ALA A 663 -8.18 -10.60 -8.60
N LEU A 664 -9.01 -10.97 -7.60
CA LEU A 664 -8.91 -12.26 -6.92
C LEU A 664 -9.20 -13.41 -7.88
N GLU A 665 -10.28 -13.33 -8.68
CA GLU A 665 -10.62 -14.36 -9.66
C GLU A 665 -9.56 -14.48 -10.77
N VAL A 666 -9.01 -13.37 -11.25
CA VAL A 666 -7.90 -13.41 -12.22
C VAL A 666 -6.67 -14.08 -11.60
N ARG A 667 -6.29 -13.71 -10.37
CA ARG A 667 -5.15 -14.33 -9.67
C ARG A 667 -5.37 -15.80 -9.33
N ALA A 668 -6.61 -16.24 -9.13
CA ALA A 668 -6.96 -17.65 -8.95
C ALA A 668 -6.60 -18.54 -10.15
N THR A 669 -6.41 -17.94 -11.32
CA THR A 669 -5.92 -18.63 -12.53
C THR A 669 -4.42 -18.42 -12.79
N GLY A 670 -3.73 -17.74 -11.88
CA GLY A 670 -2.30 -17.41 -11.99
C GLY A 670 -1.96 -16.21 -12.86
N ILE A 671 -2.94 -15.62 -13.55
CA ILE A 671 -2.77 -14.48 -14.44
C ILE A 671 -2.53 -13.19 -13.62
N GLN A 672 -1.67 -12.30 -14.10
CA GLN A 672 -1.19 -11.15 -13.31
C GLN A 672 -1.60 -9.79 -13.89
N TYR A 673 -2.17 -9.74 -15.08
CA TYR A 673 -2.47 -8.51 -15.82
C TYR A 673 -3.86 -8.59 -16.48
N ALA A 674 -4.73 -7.63 -16.15
CA ALA A 674 -6.06 -7.49 -16.72
C ALA A 674 -6.12 -6.30 -17.68
N PHE A 675 -6.67 -6.50 -18.87
CA PHE A 675 -6.94 -5.45 -19.85
C PHE A 675 -8.21 -4.65 -19.50
N ALA A 676 -8.25 -4.07 -18.31
CA ALA A 676 -9.36 -3.28 -17.79
C ALA A 676 -8.84 -2.15 -16.87
N PRO A 677 -9.52 -0.98 -16.80
CA PRO A 677 -10.83 -0.69 -17.41
C PRO A 677 -10.82 -0.12 -18.84
N CYS A 678 -11.90 -0.39 -19.57
CA CYS A 678 -12.31 0.44 -20.70
C CYS A 678 -12.90 1.75 -20.17
N ILE A 679 -12.24 2.87 -20.44
CA ILE A 679 -12.64 4.23 -20.02
C ILE A 679 -13.05 5.09 -21.22
N ALA A 680 -13.53 4.43 -22.28
CA ALA A 680 -14.14 5.09 -23.42
C ALA A 680 -15.34 5.94 -22.95
N VAL A 681 -15.50 7.11 -23.56
CA VAL A 681 -16.73 7.90 -23.48
C VAL A 681 -17.47 7.70 -24.78
N CYS A 682 -18.39 6.72 -24.83
CA CYS A 682 -19.16 6.43 -26.04
C CYS A 682 -20.11 7.60 -26.34
N ARG A 683 -19.98 8.23 -27.51
CA ARG A 683 -20.79 9.38 -27.95
C ARG A 683 -21.84 9.02 -28.99
N ASP A 684 -21.81 7.77 -29.47
CA ASP A 684 -22.77 7.24 -30.44
C ASP A 684 -23.07 5.77 -30.12
N PRO A 685 -24.31 5.42 -29.72
CA PRO A 685 -24.64 4.04 -29.35
C PRO A 685 -24.60 3.07 -30.53
N ARG A 686 -24.49 3.53 -31.78
CA ARG A 686 -24.29 2.65 -32.95
C ARG A 686 -23.01 1.83 -32.84
N TRP A 687 -22.05 2.28 -32.03
CA TRP A 687 -20.81 1.58 -31.76
C TRP A 687 -20.99 0.25 -31.04
N GLY A 688 -20.40 -0.80 -31.61
CA GLY A 688 -20.46 -2.16 -31.09
C GLY A 688 -19.72 -2.40 -29.79
N ARG A 689 -19.01 -1.41 -29.24
CA ARG A 689 -18.41 -1.47 -27.88
C ARG A 689 -19.03 -0.47 -26.92
N CYS A 690 -20.17 0.13 -27.26
CA CYS A 690 -20.77 1.13 -26.37
C CYS A 690 -21.15 0.56 -24.98
N TYR A 691 -21.37 -0.75 -24.87
CA TYR A 691 -21.58 -1.43 -23.57
C TYR A 691 -20.34 -1.47 -22.68
N GLU A 692 -19.14 -1.36 -23.26
CA GLU A 692 -17.86 -1.28 -22.54
C GLU A 692 -17.60 0.14 -22.01
N SER A 693 -18.38 1.14 -22.42
CA SER A 693 -18.32 2.51 -21.90
C SER A 693 -19.28 2.67 -20.73
N TYR A 694 -18.80 3.22 -19.62
CA TYR A 694 -19.68 3.50 -18.47
C TYR A 694 -20.75 4.55 -18.79
N SER A 695 -20.43 5.57 -19.59
CA SER A 695 -21.35 6.68 -19.83
C SER A 695 -20.98 7.48 -21.08
N GLU A 696 -21.94 8.23 -21.61
CA GLU A 696 -21.65 9.32 -22.55
C GLU A 696 -21.10 10.57 -21.86
N ASP A 697 -21.24 10.72 -20.54
CA ASP A 697 -20.70 11.83 -19.77
C ASP A 697 -19.31 11.48 -19.21
N PRO A 698 -18.25 12.26 -19.56
CA PRO A 698 -16.90 12.02 -19.05
C PRO A 698 -16.80 12.03 -17.52
N LYS A 699 -17.66 12.78 -16.80
CA LYS A 699 -17.58 12.86 -15.33
C LYS A 699 -17.90 11.53 -14.66
N ILE A 700 -18.87 10.78 -15.19
CA ILE A 700 -19.20 9.45 -14.66
C ILE A 700 -18.06 8.48 -14.96
N VAL A 701 -17.50 8.53 -16.17
CA VAL A 701 -16.34 7.70 -16.52
C VAL A 701 -15.16 7.98 -15.61
N GLN A 702 -14.88 9.26 -15.29
CA GLN A 702 -13.86 9.66 -14.31
C GLN A 702 -14.15 9.10 -12.92
N GLN A 703 -15.36 9.26 -12.40
CA GLN A 703 -15.74 8.74 -11.08
C GLN A 703 -15.53 7.23 -10.97
N LEU A 704 -15.85 6.49 -12.03
CA LEU A 704 -15.75 5.03 -12.04
C LEU A 704 -14.34 4.51 -12.39
N THR A 705 -13.35 5.39 -12.56
CA THR A 705 -11.93 4.97 -12.63
C THR A 705 -11.44 4.28 -11.36
N GLU A 706 -12.18 4.37 -10.25
CA GLU A 706 -11.94 3.63 -9.00
C GLU A 706 -11.79 2.10 -9.17
N ILE A 707 -12.26 1.52 -10.29
CA ILE A 707 -11.94 0.12 -10.61
C ILE A 707 -10.42 -0.14 -10.68
N VAL A 708 -9.60 0.86 -11.03
CA VAL A 708 -8.13 0.75 -11.06
C VAL A 708 -7.59 0.44 -9.67
N THR A 709 -8.06 1.12 -8.62
CA THR A 709 -7.63 0.88 -7.24
C THR A 709 -8.21 -0.44 -6.71
N GLY A 710 -9.39 -0.85 -7.18
CA GLY A 710 -9.92 -2.20 -6.95
C GLY A 710 -8.98 -3.30 -7.46
N LEU A 711 -8.60 -3.20 -8.75
CA LEU A 711 -7.75 -4.15 -9.45
C LEU A 711 -6.32 -4.19 -8.92
N GLN A 712 -5.71 -3.02 -8.71
CA GLN A 712 -4.29 -2.90 -8.35
C GLN A 712 -4.02 -2.74 -6.85
N GLY A 713 -5.00 -2.31 -6.06
CA GLY A 713 -4.81 -1.82 -4.69
C GLY A 713 -4.61 -0.30 -4.63
N ASP A 714 -4.87 0.28 -3.46
CA ASP A 714 -4.75 1.71 -3.21
C ASP A 714 -3.29 2.17 -3.19
N ILE A 715 -2.98 3.23 -3.95
CA ILE A 715 -1.63 3.79 -4.01
C ILE A 715 -1.25 4.47 -2.68
N PRO A 716 -0.11 4.13 -2.05
CA PRO A 716 0.34 4.80 -0.84
C PRO A 716 0.64 6.29 -1.08
N PRO A 717 0.39 7.19 -0.10
CA PRO A 717 0.56 8.64 -0.27
C PRO A 717 1.95 9.09 -0.73
N ASN A 718 2.98 8.30 -0.43
CA ASN A 718 4.39 8.63 -0.67
C ASN A 718 4.93 8.12 -2.02
N LYS A 719 4.08 7.57 -2.90
CA LYS A 719 4.51 7.09 -4.23
C LYS A 719 4.55 8.23 -5.26
N PRO A 720 5.55 8.25 -6.17
CA PRO A 720 5.60 9.27 -7.23
C PRO A 720 4.36 9.21 -8.13
N LYS A 721 3.82 10.37 -8.51
CA LYS A 721 2.69 10.47 -9.44
C LYS A 721 3.05 9.86 -10.80
N GLY A 722 2.09 9.17 -11.42
CA GLY A 722 2.24 8.55 -12.73
C GLY A 722 3.13 7.30 -12.77
N TYR A 723 3.57 6.83 -11.61
CA TYR A 723 4.37 5.62 -11.45
C TYR A 723 3.46 4.39 -11.28
N PRO A 724 3.76 3.24 -11.92
CA PRO A 724 2.94 2.05 -11.79
C PRO A 724 2.96 1.50 -10.36
N TYR A 725 1.82 1.01 -9.88
CA TYR A 725 1.68 0.45 -8.53
C TYR A 725 0.91 -0.87 -8.53
N LEU A 726 1.31 -1.78 -7.64
CA LEU A 726 0.56 -2.98 -7.29
C LEU A 726 0.63 -3.23 -5.79
N GLY A 727 -0.52 -3.36 -5.14
CA GLY A 727 -0.68 -3.49 -3.68
C GLY A 727 -0.52 -4.90 -3.13
N GLY A 728 -0.09 -5.87 -3.94
CA GLY A 728 0.24 -7.21 -3.47
C GLY A 728 -0.07 -8.32 -4.47
N LYS A 729 0.16 -9.57 -4.03
CA LYS A 729 0.05 -10.78 -4.85
C LYS A 729 -1.38 -11.15 -5.24
N THR A 730 -2.37 -10.66 -4.48
CA THR A 730 -3.80 -10.82 -4.72
C THR A 730 -4.38 -9.76 -5.68
N LYS A 731 -3.54 -8.86 -6.19
CA LYS A 731 -3.91 -7.76 -7.09
C LYS A 731 -3.36 -8.00 -8.50
N VAL A 732 -3.97 -7.41 -9.52
CA VAL A 732 -3.52 -7.52 -10.92
C VAL A 732 -3.12 -6.16 -11.48
N VAL A 733 -2.16 -6.14 -12.39
CA VAL A 733 -1.84 -4.95 -13.17
C VAL A 733 -3.09 -4.57 -13.99
N ALA A 734 -3.47 -3.29 -14.00
CA ALA A 734 -4.62 -2.78 -14.75
C ALA A 734 -4.19 -2.10 -16.06
N CYS A 735 -5.17 -1.90 -16.95
CA CYS A 735 -5.01 -1.28 -18.26
C CYS A 735 -6.11 -0.26 -18.54
N ALA A 736 -5.77 1.03 -18.57
CA ALA A 736 -6.70 2.05 -19.04
C ALA A 736 -6.77 2.02 -20.58
N LYS A 737 -7.96 1.76 -21.15
CA LYS A 737 -8.13 1.57 -22.61
C LYS A 737 -9.39 2.24 -23.19
N HIS A 738 -9.43 2.64 -24.47
CA HIS A 738 -8.31 2.65 -25.44
C HIS A 738 -7.90 4.09 -25.78
N TYR A 739 -6.62 4.40 -25.55
CA TYR A 739 -6.06 5.75 -25.66
C TYR A 739 -5.92 6.19 -27.12
N VAL A 740 -6.58 7.26 -27.58
CA VAL A 740 -7.67 8.00 -26.92
C VAL A 740 -8.70 8.39 -27.97
N GLY A 741 -9.96 8.52 -27.55
CA GLY A 741 -11.06 8.95 -28.43
C GLY A 741 -11.78 7.79 -29.12
N ASP A 742 -11.56 6.55 -28.68
CA ASP A 742 -12.23 5.35 -29.21
C ASP A 742 -13.77 5.45 -29.23
N GLY A 743 -14.37 6.03 -28.19
CA GLY A 743 -15.83 6.23 -28.12
C GLY A 743 -16.38 7.39 -28.96
N GLY A 744 -15.55 8.13 -29.69
CA GLY A 744 -15.92 9.34 -30.44
C GLY A 744 -15.93 9.19 -31.96
N THR A 745 -15.87 7.97 -32.48
CA THR A 745 -15.72 7.74 -33.91
C THR A 745 -16.96 8.16 -34.71
N VAL A 746 -16.74 8.61 -35.95
CA VAL A 746 -17.81 9.02 -36.86
C VAL A 746 -18.83 7.90 -37.03
N ASN A 747 -20.12 8.23 -36.81
CA ASN A 747 -21.25 7.32 -36.83
C ASN A 747 -21.16 6.11 -35.88
N GLY A 748 -20.27 6.17 -34.89
CA GLY A 748 -19.99 5.06 -33.99
C GLY A 748 -19.36 3.86 -34.69
N ILE A 749 -18.67 4.03 -35.83
CA ILE A 749 -18.03 2.90 -36.51
C ILE A 749 -16.77 2.50 -35.74
N ASN A 750 -16.63 1.23 -35.38
CA ASN A 750 -15.49 0.71 -34.65
C ASN A 750 -14.18 0.94 -35.43
N GLU A 751 -13.10 1.29 -34.71
CA GLU A 751 -11.75 1.54 -35.27
C GLU A 751 -11.62 2.73 -36.25
N ASN A 752 -12.70 3.50 -36.45
CA ASN A 752 -12.76 4.58 -37.43
C ASN A 752 -12.10 5.88 -36.92
N ASN A 753 -12.36 6.99 -37.60
CA ASN A 753 -11.81 8.30 -37.27
C ASN A 753 -12.71 9.02 -36.25
N THR A 754 -12.09 9.57 -35.21
CA THR A 754 -12.69 10.51 -34.26
C THR A 754 -12.34 11.91 -34.72
N VAL A 755 -13.36 12.63 -35.21
CA VAL A 755 -13.23 13.98 -35.76
C VAL A 755 -13.71 14.98 -34.73
N ILE A 756 -12.77 15.63 -34.05
CA ILE A 756 -13.04 16.58 -32.97
C ILE A 756 -11.88 17.54 -32.83
N ASP A 757 -12.13 18.76 -32.35
CA ASP A 757 -11.06 19.69 -32.04
C ASP A 757 -10.29 19.27 -30.77
N TRP A 758 -9.16 19.92 -30.52
CA TRP A 758 -8.31 19.61 -29.37
C TRP A 758 -9.03 19.80 -28.04
N GLN A 759 -9.82 20.87 -27.91
CA GLN A 759 -10.56 21.15 -26.69
C GLN A 759 -11.62 20.09 -26.42
N GLY A 760 -12.35 19.65 -27.45
CA GLY A 760 -13.32 18.57 -27.37
C GLY A 760 -12.67 17.24 -26.98
N LEU A 761 -11.52 16.89 -27.57
CA LEU A 761 -10.76 15.69 -27.18
C LEU A 761 -10.39 15.74 -25.69
N LEU A 762 -9.85 16.87 -25.22
CA LEU A 762 -9.45 17.04 -23.82
C LEU A 762 -10.62 17.08 -22.85
N LYS A 763 -11.77 17.63 -23.27
CA LYS A 763 -12.97 17.77 -22.43
C LYS A 763 -13.78 16.48 -22.34
N ILE A 764 -13.79 15.67 -23.40
CA ILE A 764 -14.66 14.49 -23.51
C ILE A 764 -13.87 13.20 -23.33
N HIS A 765 -12.79 12.98 -24.08
CA HIS A 765 -12.17 11.65 -24.16
C HIS A 765 -10.89 11.50 -23.31
N MET A 766 -10.27 12.60 -22.91
CA MET A 766 -9.08 12.60 -22.05
C MET A 766 -9.32 12.51 -20.52
N PRO A 767 -10.41 13.05 -19.93
CA PRO A 767 -10.44 13.35 -18.48
C PRO A 767 -10.17 12.16 -17.54
N ALA A 768 -10.52 10.93 -17.92
CA ALA A 768 -10.31 9.74 -17.09
C ALA A 768 -8.85 9.22 -17.09
N TYR A 769 -8.03 9.57 -18.09
CA TYR A 769 -6.63 9.10 -18.16
C TYR A 769 -5.74 9.69 -17.05
N PRO A 770 -5.74 11.02 -16.79
CA PRO A 770 -5.01 11.59 -15.66
C PRO A 770 -5.39 10.96 -14.31
N ASP A 771 -6.66 10.60 -14.12
CA ASP A 771 -7.14 9.96 -12.89
C ASP A 771 -6.59 8.53 -12.76
N ALA A 772 -6.68 7.72 -13.82
CA ALA A 772 -6.08 6.38 -13.84
C ALA A 772 -4.56 6.43 -13.60
N ILE A 773 -3.85 7.40 -14.19
CA ILE A 773 -2.40 7.61 -14.01
C ILE A 773 -2.09 7.99 -12.56
N ARG A 774 -2.91 8.85 -11.93
CA ARG A 774 -2.77 9.24 -10.52
C ARG A 774 -3.04 8.08 -9.57
N MET A 775 -3.92 7.15 -9.93
CA MET A 775 -4.18 5.89 -9.22
C MET A 775 -3.09 4.82 -9.46
N GLY A 776 -2.06 5.14 -10.26
CA GLY A 776 -0.92 4.26 -10.50
C GLY A 776 -1.18 3.14 -11.51
N VAL A 777 -2.12 3.32 -12.47
CA VAL A 777 -2.41 2.32 -13.52
C VAL A 777 -1.11 1.84 -14.17
N GLY A 778 -0.93 0.52 -14.28
CA GLY A 778 0.33 -0.05 -14.75
C GLY A 778 0.52 0.06 -16.26
N THR A 779 -0.57 0.07 -17.01
CA THR A 779 -0.54 0.07 -18.48
C THR A 779 -1.63 0.96 -19.10
N VAL A 780 -1.38 1.42 -20.32
CA VAL A 780 -2.34 2.13 -21.16
C VAL A 780 -2.34 1.47 -22.54
N MET A 781 -3.50 1.05 -23.04
CA MET A 781 -3.63 0.44 -24.36
C MET A 781 -4.06 1.47 -25.39
N VAL A 782 -3.37 1.52 -26.53
CA VAL A 782 -3.63 2.48 -27.61
C VAL A 782 -4.81 2.01 -28.48
N SER A 783 -5.72 2.92 -28.83
CA SER A 783 -6.91 2.66 -29.65
C SER A 783 -6.57 2.37 -31.11
N TYR A 784 -7.34 1.51 -31.78
CA TYR A 784 -7.31 1.36 -33.24
C TYR A 784 -7.72 2.62 -34.01
N SER A 785 -8.48 3.49 -33.37
CA SER A 785 -9.08 4.67 -33.98
C SER A 785 -8.02 5.66 -34.49
N SER A 786 -8.48 6.60 -35.30
CA SER A 786 -7.69 7.77 -35.67
C SER A 786 -8.21 9.01 -34.97
N TYR A 787 -7.35 9.96 -34.67
CA TYR A 787 -7.73 11.31 -34.25
C TYR A 787 -7.45 12.26 -35.41
N ASN A 788 -8.50 12.88 -35.96
CA ASN A 788 -8.42 13.77 -37.13
C ASN A 788 -7.57 13.21 -38.28
N GLY A 789 -7.77 11.93 -38.62
CA GLY A 789 -7.07 11.25 -39.72
C GLY A 789 -5.73 10.62 -39.36
N VAL A 790 -5.20 10.88 -38.16
CA VAL A 790 -3.93 10.27 -37.70
C VAL A 790 -4.22 9.06 -36.81
N LYS A 791 -3.76 7.88 -37.24
CA LYS A 791 -3.88 6.64 -36.46
C LYS A 791 -3.22 6.77 -35.09
N MET A 792 -3.93 6.39 -34.03
CA MET A 792 -3.42 6.52 -32.65
C MET A 792 -2.15 5.68 -32.42
N HIS A 793 -2.04 4.49 -33.01
CA HIS A 793 -0.82 3.66 -32.96
C HIS A 793 0.42 4.30 -33.61
N ALA A 794 0.27 5.36 -34.42
CA ALA A 794 1.38 6.11 -35.03
C ALA A 794 1.44 7.57 -34.52
N ASN A 795 0.62 7.94 -33.54
CA ASN A 795 0.50 9.34 -33.09
C ASN A 795 1.52 9.68 -32.00
N HIS A 796 2.71 10.11 -32.42
CA HIS A 796 3.78 10.50 -31.50
C HIS A 796 3.40 11.65 -30.55
N ASP A 797 2.63 12.62 -31.02
CA ASP A 797 2.27 13.80 -30.22
C ASP A 797 1.36 13.43 -29.05
N LEU A 798 0.36 12.57 -29.27
CA LEU A 798 -0.50 12.09 -28.21
C LEU A 798 0.20 11.04 -27.33
N VAL A 799 0.84 10.03 -27.93
CA VAL A 799 1.41 8.91 -27.16
C VAL A 799 2.68 9.32 -26.40
N THR A 800 3.60 10.04 -27.04
CA THR A 800 4.86 10.42 -26.40
C THR A 800 4.78 11.79 -25.76
N LYS A 801 4.45 12.85 -26.50
CA LYS A 801 4.50 14.22 -25.94
C LYS A 801 3.41 14.45 -24.89
N TYR A 802 2.20 13.94 -25.12
CA TYR A 802 1.09 14.15 -24.19
C TYR A 802 1.04 13.10 -23.08
N LEU A 803 0.81 11.81 -23.39
CA LEU A 803 0.66 10.76 -22.38
C LEU A 803 1.94 10.56 -21.53
N LYS A 804 3.09 10.33 -22.19
CA LYS A 804 4.36 10.10 -21.46
C LYS A 804 4.98 11.39 -20.92
N GLY A 805 4.94 12.47 -21.71
CA GLY A 805 5.50 13.77 -21.36
C GLY A 805 4.61 14.57 -20.42
N THR A 806 3.48 15.08 -20.93
CA THR A 806 2.58 16.00 -20.22
C THR A 806 1.89 15.34 -19.02
N LEU A 807 1.32 14.15 -19.18
CA LEU A 807 0.66 13.42 -18.08
C LEU A 807 1.65 12.65 -17.19
N GLY A 808 2.91 12.56 -17.61
CA GLY A 808 3.98 11.95 -16.82
C GLY A 808 3.87 10.43 -16.66
N PHE A 809 3.12 9.73 -17.51
CA PHE A 809 2.91 8.28 -17.40
C PHE A 809 4.24 7.51 -17.50
N LYS A 810 4.55 6.66 -16.50
CA LYS A 810 5.78 5.86 -16.40
C LYS A 810 5.57 4.35 -16.59
N GLY A 811 4.33 3.90 -16.78
CA GLY A 811 3.99 2.51 -17.09
C GLY A 811 4.20 2.14 -18.56
N ILE A 812 3.62 1.00 -18.96
CA ILE A 812 3.71 0.44 -20.32
C ILE A 812 2.62 1.02 -21.21
N VAL A 813 2.98 1.55 -22.38
CA VAL A 813 2.05 1.80 -23.49
C VAL A 813 2.00 0.56 -24.38
N ILE A 814 0.87 -0.15 -24.41
CA ILE A 814 0.68 -1.38 -25.17
C ILE A 814 -0.18 -1.14 -26.42
N SER A 815 0.10 -1.82 -27.54
CA SER A 815 -0.82 -1.84 -28.68
C SER A 815 -2.07 -2.66 -28.36
N ASP A 816 -3.20 -2.31 -28.97
CA ASP A 816 -4.30 -3.28 -29.16
C ASP A 816 -3.88 -4.45 -30.09
N TYR A 817 -4.70 -5.50 -30.16
CA TYR A 817 -4.48 -6.75 -30.90
C TYR A 817 -4.32 -6.50 -32.40
N GLN A 818 -3.13 -6.76 -32.96
CA GLN A 818 -2.81 -6.39 -34.36
C GLN A 818 -3.01 -4.90 -34.66
N GLY A 819 -2.97 -4.01 -33.66
CA GLY A 819 -3.21 -2.59 -33.88
C GLY A 819 -2.21 -1.94 -34.84
N ILE A 820 -0.96 -2.37 -34.80
CA ILE A 820 0.08 -1.84 -35.71
C ILE A 820 -0.09 -2.37 -37.14
N ASP A 821 -0.63 -3.58 -37.31
CA ASP A 821 -0.93 -4.18 -38.61
C ASP A 821 -1.95 -3.32 -39.38
N LYS A 822 -2.90 -2.75 -38.64
CA LYS A 822 -3.97 -1.87 -39.14
C LYS A 822 -3.55 -0.40 -39.36
N LEU A 823 -2.25 -0.08 -39.25
CA LEU A 823 -1.71 1.23 -39.65
C LEU A 823 -1.73 1.44 -41.16
N THR A 824 -1.73 0.36 -41.92
CA THR A 824 -1.75 0.38 -43.39
C THR A 824 -3.10 -0.11 -43.91
N SER A 825 -3.47 0.33 -45.11
CA SER A 825 -4.69 -0.10 -45.80
C SER A 825 -4.32 -0.61 -47.19
N PRO A 826 -4.54 -1.91 -47.51
CA PRO A 826 -5.01 -2.98 -46.61
C PRO A 826 -4.06 -3.26 -45.42
N PRO A 827 -4.53 -3.86 -44.32
CA PRO A 827 -3.67 -4.20 -43.17
C PRO A 827 -2.45 -5.04 -43.57
N ARG A 828 -1.33 -4.79 -42.89
CA ARG A 828 -0.01 -5.42 -43.10
C ARG A 828 0.68 -5.19 -44.46
N VAL A 829 0.14 -4.43 -45.40
CA VAL A 829 0.78 -4.26 -46.73
C VAL A 829 2.22 -3.69 -46.63
N ASN A 830 2.50 -2.90 -45.59
CA ASN A 830 3.86 -2.49 -45.24
C ASN A 830 4.12 -2.65 -43.74
N TYR A 831 4.35 -3.89 -43.29
CA TYR A 831 4.56 -4.19 -41.87
C TYR A 831 5.86 -3.59 -41.32
N THR A 832 6.89 -3.39 -42.15
CA THR A 832 8.12 -2.69 -41.73
C THR A 832 7.82 -1.25 -41.33
N TYR A 833 7.01 -0.54 -42.13
CA TYR A 833 6.51 0.79 -41.78
C TYR A 833 5.66 0.75 -40.51
N SER A 834 4.76 -0.22 -40.36
CA SER A 834 3.94 -0.36 -39.14
C SER A 834 4.80 -0.46 -37.88
N VAL A 835 5.85 -1.28 -37.91
CA VAL A 835 6.80 -1.43 -36.80
C VAL A 835 7.55 -0.11 -36.55
N GLN A 836 8.10 0.51 -37.60
CA GLN A 836 8.80 1.78 -37.47
C GLN A 836 7.91 2.89 -36.88
N ALA A 837 6.75 3.12 -37.47
CA ALA A 837 5.85 4.20 -37.11
C ALA A 837 5.33 4.04 -35.68
N SER A 838 4.95 2.83 -35.27
CA SER A 838 4.41 2.58 -33.93
C SER A 838 5.43 2.70 -32.81
N ILE A 839 6.63 2.19 -33.02
CA ILE A 839 7.70 2.27 -32.01
C ILE A 839 8.21 3.69 -31.86
N ASN A 840 8.37 4.41 -32.98
CA ASN A 840 8.75 5.83 -32.95
C ASN A 840 7.63 6.71 -32.40
N ALA A 841 6.34 6.34 -32.52
CA ALA A 841 5.25 7.03 -31.86
C ALA A 841 5.28 6.90 -30.33
N GLY A 842 5.90 5.84 -29.81
CA GLY A 842 6.15 5.66 -28.38
C GLY A 842 5.57 4.40 -27.77
N LEU A 843 5.06 3.44 -28.55
CA LEU A 843 4.58 2.17 -28.01
C LEU A 843 5.72 1.37 -27.37
N ASP A 844 5.46 0.75 -26.22
CA ASP A 844 6.45 0.00 -25.44
C ASP A 844 6.35 -1.50 -25.65
N MET A 845 5.13 -2.00 -25.79
CA MET A 845 4.84 -3.43 -25.99
C MET A 845 3.83 -3.59 -27.13
N ILE A 846 4.07 -4.55 -28.01
CA ILE A 846 3.22 -4.83 -29.18
C ILE A 846 2.49 -6.16 -28.95
N MET A 847 1.17 -6.11 -29.04
CA MET A 847 0.27 -7.25 -28.96
C MET A 847 0.19 -7.94 -30.32
N LEU A 848 0.95 -9.02 -30.45
CA LEU A 848 1.13 -9.79 -31.68
C LEU A 848 0.28 -11.07 -31.65
N PRO A 849 -0.37 -11.41 -32.77
CA PRO A 849 -1.23 -12.58 -32.81
C PRO A 849 -0.41 -13.88 -32.99
N TYR A 850 0.56 -13.90 -33.92
CA TYR A 850 1.28 -15.12 -34.33
C TYR A 850 2.78 -14.87 -34.61
N ASN A 851 3.14 -13.94 -35.50
CA ASN A 851 4.49 -13.86 -36.08
C ASN A 851 5.50 -13.00 -35.29
N TYR A 852 5.86 -13.42 -34.09
CA TYR A 852 6.81 -12.69 -33.23
C TYR A 852 8.26 -12.70 -33.76
N THR A 853 8.66 -13.70 -34.54
CA THR A 853 10.01 -13.76 -35.14
C THR A 853 10.21 -12.67 -36.19
N GLU A 854 9.22 -12.48 -37.07
CA GLU A 854 9.26 -11.40 -38.07
C GLU A 854 9.34 -10.02 -37.39
N PHE A 855 8.53 -9.78 -36.35
CA PHE A 855 8.61 -8.55 -35.57
C PHE A 855 10.02 -8.34 -34.99
N ILE A 856 10.62 -9.37 -34.37
CA ILE A 856 11.96 -9.29 -33.79
C ILE A 856 13.01 -8.99 -34.88
N ASP A 857 12.92 -9.63 -36.04
CA ASP A 857 13.88 -9.47 -37.13
C ASP A 857 13.78 -8.08 -37.78
N ILE A 858 12.56 -7.59 -38.03
CA ILE A 858 12.32 -6.23 -38.52
C ILE A 858 12.84 -5.20 -37.53
N MET A 859 12.47 -5.31 -36.25
CA MET A 859 12.96 -4.42 -35.19
C MET A 859 14.48 -4.41 -35.09
N THR A 860 15.10 -5.60 -35.15
CA THR A 860 16.57 -5.72 -35.12
C THR A 860 17.20 -5.00 -36.31
N SER A 861 16.64 -5.15 -37.51
CA SER A 861 17.09 -4.48 -38.73
C SER A 861 16.96 -2.96 -38.62
N LEU A 862 15.81 -2.46 -38.17
CA LEU A 862 15.54 -1.02 -38.02
C LEU A 862 16.47 -0.36 -36.99
N VAL A 863 16.78 -1.03 -35.87
CA VAL A 863 17.72 -0.51 -34.87
C VAL A 863 19.16 -0.53 -35.41
N LYS A 864 19.58 -1.61 -36.07
CA LYS A 864 20.92 -1.70 -36.68
C LYS A 864 21.16 -0.65 -37.78
N LYS A 865 20.11 -0.29 -38.51
CA LYS A 865 20.12 0.79 -39.52
C LYS A 865 19.92 2.19 -38.92
N ASN A 866 19.85 2.31 -37.58
CA ASN A 866 19.62 3.56 -36.86
C ASN A 866 18.30 4.29 -37.24
N VAL A 867 17.31 3.55 -37.77
CA VAL A 867 15.96 4.06 -38.08
C VAL A 867 15.12 4.18 -36.81
N ILE A 868 15.33 3.27 -35.86
CA ILE A 868 14.82 3.36 -34.49
C ILE A 868 16.04 3.49 -33.57
N PRO A 869 16.19 4.58 -32.81
CA PRO A 869 17.34 4.75 -31.94
C PRO A 869 17.29 3.77 -30.76
N MET A 870 18.45 3.29 -30.31
CA MET A 870 18.55 2.38 -29.15
C MET A 870 17.91 2.99 -27.88
N SER A 871 17.95 4.31 -27.73
CA SER A 871 17.30 5.03 -26.63
C SER A 871 15.77 4.82 -26.58
N ARG A 872 15.11 4.65 -27.73
CA ARG A 872 13.66 4.37 -27.79
C ARG A 872 13.36 2.96 -27.27
N ILE A 873 14.17 1.99 -27.67
CA ILE A 873 14.07 0.62 -27.17
C ILE A 873 14.36 0.57 -25.66
N ASP A 874 15.36 1.32 -25.19
CA ASP A 874 15.71 1.40 -23.77
C ASP A 874 14.61 2.04 -22.92
N ASP A 875 13.90 3.06 -23.43
CA ASP A 875 12.69 3.60 -22.79
C ASP A 875 11.58 2.55 -22.70
N ALA A 876 11.30 1.83 -23.80
CA ALA A 876 10.28 0.80 -23.83
C ALA A 876 10.54 -0.30 -22.81
N VAL A 877 11.75 -0.86 -22.81
CA VAL A 877 12.14 -1.94 -21.92
C VAL A 877 12.22 -1.46 -20.48
N THR A 878 12.69 -0.24 -20.22
CA THR A 878 12.65 0.38 -18.89
C THR A 878 11.25 0.37 -18.29
N ARG A 879 10.24 0.76 -19.08
CA ARG A 879 8.83 0.78 -18.65
C ARG A 879 8.28 -0.62 -18.39
N ILE A 880 8.61 -1.58 -19.26
CA ILE A 880 8.22 -2.98 -19.11
C ILE A 880 8.79 -3.58 -17.83
N LEU A 881 10.11 -3.42 -17.63
CA LEU A 881 10.78 -3.93 -16.43
C LEU A 881 10.27 -3.25 -15.17
N ARG A 882 10.03 -1.92 -15.19
CA ARG A 882 9.46 -1.18 -14.06
C ARG A 882 8.13 -1.76 -13.62
N VAL A 883 7.19 -2.01 -14.54
CA VAL A 883 5.90 -2.62 -14.21
C VAL A 883 6.08 -4.04 -13.66
N LYS A 884 6.97 -4.86 -14.24
CA LYS A 884 7.23 -6.21 -13.74
C LYS A 884 7.81 -6.24 -12.33
N PHE A 885 8.75 -5.35 -12.03
CA PHE A 885 9.29 -5.20 -10.67
C PHE A 885 8.25 -4.64 -9.71
N ALA A 886 7.48 -3.61 -10.11
CA ALA A 886 6.40 -3.05 -9.29
C ALA A 886 5.31 -4.09 -8.98
N ALA A 887 5.07 -5.02 -9.91
CA ALA A 887 4.14 -6.13 -9.75
C ALA A 887 4.71 -7.31 -8.91
N GLY A 888 5.97 -7.23 -8.47
CA GLY A 888 6.61 -8.29 -7.69
C GLY A 888 6.86 -9.60 -8.46
N LEU A 889 6.87 -9.56 -9.80
CA LEU A 889 6.98 -10.77 -10.64
C LEU A 889 8.36 -11.44 -10.54
N PHE A 890 9.40 -10.71 -10.14
CA PHE A 890 10.72 -11.29 -9.92
C PHE A 890 10.80 -12.04 -8.58
N GLU A 891 9.99 -11.64 -7.60
CA GLU A 891 9.93 -12.23 -6.27
C GLU A 891 8.95 -13.39 -6.18
N SER A 892 7.81 -13.29 -6.88
CA SER A 892 6.77 -14.31 -6.89
C SER A 892 6.31 -14.55 -8.33
N PRO A 893 7.17 -15.19 -9.16
CA PRO A 893 6.88 -15.43 -10.56
C PRO A 893 5.83 -16.50 -10.79
N TYR A 894 5.71 -17.49 -9.90
CA TYR A 894 4.84 -18.64 -10.06
C TYR A 894 3.48 -18.41 -9.41
N ALA A 895 2.46 -19.01 -10.02
CA ALA A 895 1.13 -19.11 -9.46
C ALA A 895 0.98 -20.38 -8.61
N ASP A 896 0.06 -20.34 -7.65
CA ASP A 896 -0.36 -21.48 -6.86
C ASP A 896 -1.89 -21.57 -6.79
N LEU A 897 -2.42 -22.57 -6.08
CA LEU A 897 -3.85 -22.84 -5.99
C LEU A 897 -4.51 -22.20 -4.75
N SER A 898 -3.80 -21.33 -4.01
CA SER A 898 -4.33 -20.74 -2.76
C SER A 898 -5.58 -19.90 -2.95
N LEU A 899 -5.81 -19.37 -4.15
CA LEU A 899 -6.99 -18.57 -4.50
C LEU A 899 -8.00 -19.32 -5.38
N ALA A 900 -7.82 -20.61 -5.63
CA ALA A 900 -8.68 -21.36 -6.56
C ALA A 900 -10.17 -21.33 -6.17
N ASP A 901 -10.47 -21.21 -4.88
CA ASP A 901 -11.82 -21.10 -4.31
C ASP A 901 -12.49 -19.73 -4.55
N GLN A 902 -11.73 -18.72 -4.98
CA GLN A 902 -12.25 -17.41 -5.30
C GLN A 902 -13.05 -17.40 -6.62
N ILE A 903 -12.80 -18.34 -7.53
CA ILE A 903 -13.51 -18.44 -8.82
C ILE A 903 -15.00 -18.68 -8.57
N GLY A 904 -15.82 -17.70 -8.94
CA GLY A 904 -17.27 -17.81 -8.81
C GLY A 904 -17.76 -18.00 -7.37
N CYS A 905 -17.00 -17.52 -6.36
CA CYS A 905 -17.38 -17.66 -4.97
C CYS A 905 -18.70 -16.94 -4.66
N LYS A 906 -19.36 -17.33 -3.57
CA LYS A 906 -20.69 -16.82 -3.23
C LYS A 906 -20.68 -15.31 -3.01
N GLU A 907 -19.65 -14.81 -2.35
CA GLU A 907 -19.48 -13.40 -2.00
C GLU A 907 -19.40 -12.53 -3.26
N HIS A 908 -18.64 -12.97 -4.27
CA HIS A 908 -18.54 -12.27 -5.55
C HIS A 908 -19.87 -12.33 -6.33
N ARG A 909 -20.59 -13.45 -6.28
CA ARG A 909 -21.91 -13.57 -6.91
C ARG A 909 -22.96 -12.69 -6.21
N GLU A 910 -22.94 -12.57 -4.89
CA GLU A 910 -23.83 -11.64 -4.19
C GLU A 910 -23.48 -10.17 -4.51
N LEU A 911 -22.20 -9.85 -4.68
CA LEU A 911 -21.76 -8.54 -5.19
C LEU A 911 -22.23 -8.29 -6.64
N ALA A 912 -22.17 -9.30 -7.51
CA ALA A 912 -22.68 -9.21 -8.87
C ALA A 912 -24.20 -9.04 -8.88
N ARG A 913 -24.93 -9.77 -8.03
CA ARG A 913 -26.38 -9.58 -7.82
C ARG A 913 -26.72 -8.16 -7.34
N GLU A 914 -25.90 -7.60 -6.44
CA GLU A 914 -26.01 -6.19 -6.03
C GLU A 914 -25.83 -5.23 -7.20
N ALA A 915 -24.79 -5.46 -8.00
CA ALA A 915 -24.52 -4.64 -9.17
C ALA A 915 -25.66 -4.73 -10.18
N VAL A 916 -26.22 -5.94 -10.41
CA VAL A 916 -27.41 -6.15 -11.24
C VAL A 916 -28.54 -5.27 -10.74
N ARG A 917 -29.00 -5.42 -9.49
CA ARG A 917 -30.16 -4.65 -8.99
C ARG A 917 -29.97 -3.12 -9.09
N LYS A 918 -28.77 -2.61 -8.83
CA LYS A 918 -28.45 -1.17 -8.94
C LYS A 918 -28.33 -0.67 -10.38
N SER A 919 -28.02 -1.56 -11.33
CA SER A 919 -27.86 -1.21 -12.75
C SER A 919 -29.19 -1.10 -13.51
N LEU A 920 -30.31 -1.55 -12.93
CA LEU A 920 -31.60 -1.59 -13.62
C LEU A 920 -32.26 -0.22 -13.64
N VAL A 921 -32.72 0.20 -14.81
CA VAL A 921 -33.45 1.47 -14.97
C VAL A 921 -34.90 1.20 -15.30
N LEU A 922 -35.81 1.70 -14.45
CA LEU A 922 -37.24 1.67 -14.70
C LEU A 922 -37.62 2.86 -15.59
N LEU A 923 -38.00 2.59 -16.83
CA LEU A 923 -38.32 3.62 -17.83
C LEU A 923 -39.81 3.96 -17.87
N LYS A 924 -40.65 3.00 -17.54
CA LYS A 924 -42.11 3.16 -17.49
C LYS A 924 -42.69 2.27 -16.41
N ASN A 925 -43.67 2.77 -15.65
CA ASN A 925 -44.35 1.98 -14.61
C ASN A 925 -45.85 2.29 -14.53
N GLY A 926 -46.60 1.84 -15.54
CA GLY A 926 -48.03 2.05 -15.69
C GLY A 926 -48.37 2.82 -16.97
N LYS A 927 -49.52 2.51 -17.58
CA LYS A 927 -50.11 3.29 -18.69
C LYS A 927 -50.76 4.59 -18.20
N LYS A 928 -51.10 4.66 -16.91
CA LYS A 928 -51.67 5.84 -16.25
C LYS A 928 -50.75 6.24 -15.09
N PRO A 929 -50.45 7.53 -14.87
CA PRO A 929 -49.49 8.00 -13.87
C PRO A 929 -49.74 7.48 -12.44
N ASN A 930 -51.00 7.30 -12.04
CA ASN A 930 -51.37 6.96 -10.66
C ASN A 930 -51.64 5.45 -10.43
N LYS A 931 -51.27 4.57 -11.37
CA LYS A 931 -51.50 3.11 -11.24
C LYS A 931 -50.22 2.34 -11.59
N PRO A 932 -49.26 2.21 -10.64
CA PRO A 932 -48.02 1.49 -10.88
C PRO A 932 -48.26 -0.01 -11.09
N VAL A 933 -47.36 -0.62 -11.86
CA VAL A 933 -47.35 -2.06 -12.16
C VAL A 933 -46.32 -2.79 -11.30
N LEU A 934 -45.16 -2.16 -11.11
CA LEU A 934 -44.08 -2.62 -10.24
C LEU A 934 -44.16 -1.93 -8.87
N PRO A 935 -43.86 -2.64 -7.77
CA PRO A 935 -43.45 -4.05 -7.74
C PRO A 935 -44.62 -5.02 -8.01
N LEU A 936 -44.31 -6.15 -8.64
CA LEU A 936 -45.26 -7.24 -8.91
C LEU A 936 -45.55 -8.03 -7.63
N PRO A 937 -46.75 -8.61 -7.47
CA PRO A 937 -47.03 -9.49 -6.34
C PRO A 937 -46.31 -10.83 -6.51
N LYS A 938 -45.59 -11.26 -5.46
CA LYS A 938 -44.97 -12.60 -5.38
C LYS A 938 -46.01 -13.73 -5.35
N LYS A 939 -47.23 -13.45 -4.86
CA LYS A 939 -48.34 -14.40 -4.85
C LYS A 939 -49.33 -14.06 -5.94
N ALA A 940 -49.51 -14.97 -6.89
CA ALA A 940 -50.46 -14.88 -7.98
C ALA A 940 -51.01 -16.29 -8.29
N SER A 941 -52.10 -16.39 -9.07
CA SER A 941 -52.60 -17.70 -9.51
C SER A 941 -51.71 -18.28 -10.61
N ARG A 942 -51.38 -17.48 -11.63
CA ARG A 942 -50.53 -17.91 -12.75
C ARG A 942 -49.86 -16.74 -13.44
N ILE A 943 -48.56 -16.87 -13.70
CA ILE A 943 -47.78 -15.85 -14.42
C ILE A 943 -47.15 -16.42 -15.67
N LEU A 944 -46.88 -15.56 -16.64
CA LEU A 944 -46.13 -15.89 -17.86
C LEU A 944 -44.76 -15.23 -17.82
N VAL A 945 -43.71 -16.01 -18.01
CA VAL A 945 -42.37 -15.50 -18.36
C VAL A 945 -42.09 -15.88 -19.81
N THR A 946 -41.59 -14.95 -20.62
CA THR A 946 -41.49 -15.14 -22.07
C THR A 946 -40.38 -14.28 -22.69
N GLY A 947 -40.07 -14.52 -23.96
CA GLY A 947 -39.01 -13.85 -24.70
C GLY A 947 -37.72 -14.66 -24.76
N ALA A 948 -36.88 -14.35 -25.75
CA ALA A 948 -35.68 -15.13 -26.05
C ALA A 948 -34.63 -15.10 -24.94
N HIS A 949 -34.58 -14.02 -24.18
CA HIS A 949 -33.58 -13.76 -23.13
C HIS A 949 -34.02 -14.20 -21.75
N ALA A 950 -35.25 -14.71 -21.59
CA ALA A 950 -35.77 -15.05 -20.27
C ALA A 950 -35.04 -16.24 -19.63
N ASP A 951 -34.63 -17.24 -20.42
CA ASP A 951 -33.98 -18.46 -19.92
C ASP A 951 -32.72 -18.78 -20.72
N ASP A 952 -31.88 -17.77 -20.92
CA ASP A 952 -30.61 -17.88 -21.63
C ASP A 952 -29.51 -17.06 -20.94
N LEU A 953 -28.61 -17.76 -20.24
CA LEU A 953 -27.51 -17.17 -19.48
C LEU A 953 -26.53 -16.41 -20.38
N GLY A 954 -26.24 -16.97 -21.55
CA GLY A 954 -25.36 -16.34 -22.52
C GLY A 954 -25.89 -15.01 -23.05
N LEU A 955 -27.19 -14.95 -23.37
CA LEU A 955 -27.82 -13.72 -23.83
C LEU A 955 -27.83 -12.61 -22.77
N GLN A 956 -27.95 -12.93 -21.47
CA GLN A 956 -27.88 -11.93 -20.40
C GLN A 956 -26.46 -11.48 -20.04
N CYS A 957 -25.44 -12.27 -20.39
CA CYS A 957 -24.04 -11.89 -20.21
C CYS A 957 -23.51 -11.01 -21.35
N GLY A 958 -23.90 -11.30 -22.60
CA GLY A 958 -23.47 -10.54 -23.78
C GLY A 958 -22.07 -10.91 -24.28
N GLY A 959 -21.42 -9.97 -24.99
CA GLY A 959 -20.07 -10.14 -25.52
C GLY A 959 -19.01 -10.28 -24.42
N TRP A 960 -17.80 -10.71 -24.78
CA TRP A 960 -16.71 -10.96 -23.83
C TRP A 960 -17.05 -11.96 -22.72
N THR A 961 -17.93 -12.93 -22.95
CA THR A 961 -18.25 -13.98 -21.97
C THR A 961 -17.95 -15.36 -22.56
N ILE A 962 -16.96 -16.05 -22.00
CA ILE A 962 -16.39 -17.34 -22.41
C ILE A 962 -15.75 -17.31 -23.81
N SER A 963 -16.43 -16.76 -24.81
CA SER A 963 -15.91 -16.49 -26.14
C SER A 963 -15.88 -14.98 -26.42
N TRP A 964 -15.07 -14.57 -27.39
CA TRP A 964 -14.92 -13.15 -27.78
C TRP A 964 -16.25 -12.46 -28.03
N GLN A 965 -17.10 -13.04 -28.90
CA GLN A 965 -18.40 -12.48 -29.26
C GLN A 965 -19.49 -12.80 -28.25
N GLY A 966 -19.21 -13.63 -27.24
CA GLY A 966 -20.22 -14.30 -26.44
C GLY A 966 -20.96 -15.37 -27.25
N GLN A 967 -21.85 -16.09 -26.58
CA GLN A 967 -22.68 -17.13 -27.19
C GLN A 967 -23.96 -17.33 -26.38
N SER A 968 -25.01 -17.86 -27.02
CA SER A 968 -26.27 -18.24 -26.36
C SER A 968 -26.14 -19.60 -25.67
N GLY A 969 -26.90 -19.81 -24.60
CA GLY A 969 -27.03 -21.09 -23.90
C GLY A 969 -26.79 -21.01 -22.40
N ASN A 970 -27.30 -22.02 -21.68
CA ASN A 970 -27.23 -22.10 -20.22
C ASN A 970 -26.05 -22.93 -19.68
N ASN A 971 -25.40 -23.73 -20.54
CA ASN A 971 -24.31 -24.62 -20.15
C ASN A 971 -22.92 -24.03 -20.42
N ILE A 972 -22.84 -22.73 -20.72
CA ILE A 972 -21.59 -22.06 -21.13
C ILE A 972 -20.74 -21.65 -19.92
N THR A 973 -21.38 -21.40 -18.78
CA THR A 973 -20.76 -21.07 -17.48
C THR A 973 -21.81 -21.28 -16.37
N THR A 974 -21.49 -20.94 -15.12
CA THR A 974 -22.43 -21.01 -14.00
C THR A 974 -23.04 -19.66 -13.67
N GLY A 975 -24.36 -19.65 -13.45
CA GLY A 975 -25.13 -18.47 -13.08
C GLY A 975 -26.61 -18.81 -12.94
N THR A 976 -27.42 -17.79 -12.71
CA THR A 976 -28.88 -17.89 -12.64
C THR A 976 -29.50 -17.09 -13.78
N THR A 977 -30.29 -17.76 -14.63
CA THR A 977 -31.07 -17.07 -15.68
C THR A 977 -32.13 -16.16 -15.06
N ILE A 978 -32.62 -15.18 -15.81
CA ILE A 978 -33.73 -14.32 -15.36
C ILE A 978 -34.97 -15.15 -14.95
N LEU A 979 -35.33 -16.18 -15.73
CA LEU A 979 -36.40 -17.11 -15.39
C LEU A 979 -36.10 -17.87 -14.09
N GLY A 980 -34.87 -18.34 -13.92
CA GLY A 980 -34.40 -18.97 -12.69
C GLY A 980 -34.59 -18.05 -11.48
N GLY A 981 -34.14 -16.80 -11.60
CA GLY A 981 -34.27 -15.79 -10.55
C GLY A 981 -35.73 -15.49 -10.20
N ILE A 982 -36.61 -15.37 -11.20
CA ILE A 982 -38.06 -15.18 -10.99
C ILE A 982 -38.67 -16.39 -10.26
N LYS A 983 -38.35 -17.62 -10.69
CA LYS A 983 -38.85 -18.84 -10.05
C LYS A 983 -38.40 -18.94 -8.58
N SER A 984 -37.18 -18.50 -8.26
CA SER A 984 -36.67 -18.49 -6.89
C SER A 984 -37.31 -17.42 -6.01
N ALA A 985 -37.80 -16.31 -6.57
CA ALA A 985 -38.35 -15.19 -5.82
C ALA A 985 -39.87 -15.27 -5.55
N ILE A 986 -40.60 -16.05 -6.34
CA ILE A 986 -42.08 -16.11 -6.32
C ILE A 986 -42.63 -17.07 -5.26
N ASP A 987 -43.87 -16.84 -4.79
CA ASP A 987 -44.54 -17.77 -3.86
C ASP A 987 -44.65 -19.16 -4.51
N PRO A 988 -44.26 -20.25 -3.82
CA PRO A 988 -44.28 -21.61 -4.38
C PRO A 988 -45.64 -22.08 -4.91
N ARG A 989 -46.74 -21.47 -4.47
CA ARG A 989 -48.11 -21.77 -4.96
C ARG A 989 -48.44 -21.08 -6.29
N THR A 990 -47.64 -20.09 -6.70
CA THR A 990 -47.84 -19.37 -7.96
C THR A 990 -47.36 -20.22 -9.14
N LYS A 991 -48.23 -20.51 -10.10
CA LYS A 991 -47.84 -21.28 -11.29
C LYS A 991 -47.08 -20.41 -12.30
N VAL A 992 -45.77 -20.63 -12.42
CA VAL A 992 -44.92 -19.98 -13.43
C VAL A 992 -44.96 -20.77 -14.73
N THR A 993 -45.44 -20.16 -15.81
CA THR A 993 -45.38 -20.74 -17.17
C THR A 993 -44.29 -20.03 -17.97
N TYR A 994 -43.35 -20.79 -18.53
CA TYR A 994 -42.38 -20.27 -19.50
C TYR A 994 -42.77 -20.70 -20.92
N LYS A 995 -42.81 -19.74 -21.85
CA LYS A 995 -42.92 -20.02 -23.28
C LYS A 995 -42.14 -18.96 -24.04
N LYS A 996 -41.11 -19.37 -24.79
CA LYS A 996 -40.19 -18.44 -25.48
C LYS A 996 -40.92 -17.45 -26.40
N ASN A 997 -41.77 -17.94 -27.30
CA ASN A 997 -42.53 -17.13 -28.27
C ASN A 997 -44.03 -17.51 -28.26
N PRO A 998 -44.85 -16.94 -27.39
CA PRO A 998 -46.28 -17.22 -27.31
C PRO A 998 -47.07 -16.47 -28.39
N THR A 999 -48.12 -17.12 -28.90
CA THR A 999 -49.15 -16.48 -29.71
C THR A 999 -50.13 -15.71 -28.82
N ALA A 1000 -50.84 -14.73 -29.37
CA ALA A 1000 -51.84 -13.96 -28.62
C ALA A 1000 -52.94 -14.87 -28.02
N ASP A 1001 -53.41 -15.87 -28.78
CA ASP A 1001 -54.44 -16.81 -28.34
C ASP A 1001 -53.99 -17.69 -27.17
N PHE A 1002 -52.71 -18.08 -27.15
CA PHE A 1002 -52.14 -18.80 -26.01
C PHE A 1002 -52.17 -17.93 -24.75
N VAL A 1003 -51.82 -16.64 -24.85
CA VAL A 1003 -51.81 -15.74 -23.70
C VAL A 1003 -53.23 -15.52 -23.17
N LYS A 1004 -54.20 -15.28 -24.05
CA LYS A 1004 -55.62 -15.07 -23.68
C LYS A 1004 -56.26 -16.30 -23.04
N SER A 1005 -56.05 -17.48 -23.63
CA SER A 1005 -56.69 -18.73 -23.18
C SER A 1005 -56.22 -19.20 -21.79
N LYS A 1006 -55.02 -18.80 -21.35
CA LYS A 1006 -54.43 -19.26 -20.08
C LYS A 1006 -54.70 -18.34 -18.88
N LYS A 1007 -55.32 -17.17 -19.08
CA LYS A 1007 -55.71 -16.19 -18.06
C LYS A 1007 -54.58 -15.89 -17.05
N PHE A 1008 -53.45 -15.39 -17.55
CA PHE A 1008 -52.32 -14.99 -16.71
C PHE A 1008 -52.64 -13.71 -15.91
N ASP A 1009 -52.17 -13.61 -14.67
CA ASP A 1009 -52.33 -12.41 -13.84
C ASP A 1009 -51.44 -11.25 -14.35
N TYR A 1010 -50.24 -11.60 -14.78
CA TYR A 1010 -49.29 -10.70 -15.47
C TYR A 1010 -48.27 -11.51 -16.27
N ALA A 1011 -47.56 -10.83 -17.16
CA ALA A 1011 -46.46 -11.40 -17.94
C ALA A 1011 -45.16 -10.58 -17.81
N ILE A 1012 -44.02 -11.27 -17.83
CA ILE A 1012 -42.68 -10.68 -17.91
C ILE A 1012 -42.08 -11.10 -19.25
N VAL A 1013 -41.84 -10.12 -20.13
CA VAL A 1013 -41.31 -10.29 -21.49
C VAL A 1013 -39.84 -9.86 -21.49
N VAL A 1014 -38.92 -10.80 -21.66
CA VAL A 1014 -37.46 -10.56 -21.60
C VAL A 1014 -36.86 -10.75 -22.98
N ILE A 1015 -36.42 -9.66 -23.60
CA ILE A 1015 -35.93 -9.62 -24.98
C ILE A 1015 -34.76 -8.64 -25.12
N GLY A 1016 -34.04 -8.68 -26.23
CA GLY A 1016 -33.03 -7.67 -26.54
C GLY A 1016 -32.00 -8.14 -27.56
N GLU A 1017 -30.77 -7.65 -27.46
CA GLU A 1017 -29.70 -7.92 -28.43
C GLU A 1017 -29.08 -9.32 -28.23
N PRO A 1018 -28.66 -10.03 -29.30
CA PRO A 1018 -27.72 -11.14 -29.16
C PRO A 1018 -26.36 -10.63 -28.64
N PRO A 1019 -25.49 -11.51 -28.10
CA PRO A 1019 -24.10 -11.17 -27.81
C PRO A 1019 -23.36 -10.66 -29.05
N PHE A 1020 -22.56 -9.61 -28.85
CA PHE A 1020 -21.66 -9.05 -29.85
C PHE A 1020 -20.47 -8.40 -29.14
N ALA A 1021 -19.35 -8.28 -29.86
CA ALA A 1021 -18.22 -7.46 -29.45
C ALA A 1021 -17.60 -6.75 -30.66
N GLU A 1022 -17.12 -5.54 -30.45
CA GLU A 1022 -16.37 -4.76 -31.45
C GLU A 1022 -17.16 -4.56 -32.75
N THR A 1023 -16.51 -4.70 -33.91
CA THR A 1023 -17.11 -4.41 -35.23
C THR A 1023 -18.38 -5.21 -35.52
N LYS A 1024 -18.52 -6.45 -34.99
CA LYS A 1024 -19.75 -7.24 -35.17
C LYS A 1024 -20.96 -6.62 -34.47
N GLY A 1025 -20.72 -5.75 -33.50
CA GLY A 1025 -21.75 -4.99 -32.81
C GLY A 1025 -22.12 -3.67 -33.47
N ASP A 1026 -21.38 -3.20 -34.48
CA ASP A 1026 -21.72 -1.94 -35.14
C ASP A 1026 -23.10 -2.08 -35.83
N ASN A 1027 -24.03 -1.20 -35.49
CA ASN A 1027 -25.41 -1.32 -35.94
C ASN A 1027 -26.04 0.05 -36.16
N LEU A 1028 -26.39 0.35 -37.41
CA LEU A 1028 -27.01 1.62 -37.82
C LEU A 1028 -28.51 1.70 -37.53
N ASN A 1029 -29.19 0.58 -37.29
CA ASN A 1029 -30.64 0.54 -37.11
C ASN A 1029 -31.08 0.49 -35.63
N LEU A 1030 -30.24 -0.05 -34.73
CA LEU A 1030 -30.49 -0.17 -33.28
C LEU A 1030 -31.93 -0.62 -32.92
N THR A 1031 -32.50 -1.54 -33.70
CA THR A 1031 -33.85 -2.07 -33.48
C THR A 1031 -33.83 -3.32 -32.61
N ILE A 1032 -34.93 -3.59 -31.90
CA ILE A 1032 -35.09 -4.82 -31.11
C ILE A 1032 -35.17 -6.02 -32.07
N PRO A 1033 -34.27 -7.02 -31.98
CA PRO A 1033 -34.27 -8.17 -32.87
C PRO A 1033 -35.55 -9.00 -32.80
N ALA A 1034 -35.91 -9.62 -33.93
CA ALA A 1034 -37.00 -10.60 -33.98
C ALA A 1034 -36.51 -11.98 -33.50
N PRO A 1035 -37.35 -12.76 -32.79
CA PRO A 1035 -38.68 -12.41 -32.29
C PRO A 1035 -38.59 -11.57 -31.00
N GLY A 1036 -39.08 -10.34 -31.06
CA GLY A 1036 -39.11 -9.39 -29.95
C GLY A 1036 -40.30 -8.45 -30.06
N PRO A 1037 -40.38 -7.62 -31.14
CA PRO A 1037 -41.54 -6.80 -31.44
C PRO A 1037 -42.87 -7.58 -31.48
N SER A 1038 -42.89 -8.75 -32.13
CA SER A 1038 -44.07 -9.62 -32.21
C SER A 1038 -44.45 -10.21 -30.84
N THR A 1039 -43.46 -10.56 -30.02
CA THR A 1039 -43.67 -11.05 -28.65
C THR A 1039 -44.28 -9.96 -27.76
N ILE A 1040 -43.78 -8.71 -27.84
CA ILE A 1040 -44.38 -7.57 -27.14
C ILE A 1040 -45.85 -7.43 -27.56
N LYS A 1041 -46.13 -7.36 -28.86
CA LYS A 1041 -47.50 -7.19 -29.38
C LYS A 1041 -48.45 -8.28 -28.89
N ASN A 1042 -48.04 -9.55 -29.01
CA ASN A 1042 -48.88 -10.69 -28.65
C ASN A 1042 -49.20 -10.75 -27.15
N VAL A 1043 -48.22 -10.42 -26.31
CA VAL A 1043 -48.32 -10.55 -24.86
C VAL A 1043 -48.94 -9.31 -24.23
N CYS A 1044 -48.37 -8.13 -24.47
CA CYS A 1044 -48.81 -6.86 -23.89
C CYS A 1044 -50.18 -6.39 -24.41
N GLY A 1045 -50.61 -6.89 -25.57
CA GLY A 1045 -51.97 -6.71 -26.07
C GLY A 1045 -53.02 -7.59 -25.38
N SER A 1046 -52.59 -8.60 -24.62
CA SER A 1046 -53.47 -9.66 -24.07
C SER A 1046 -53.49 -9.72 -22.54
N VAL A 1047 -52.41 -9.29 -21.88
CA VAL A 1047 -52.27 -9.28 -20.41
C VAL A 1047 -51.37 -8.13 -19.99
N LYS A 1048 -51.53 -7.65 -18.74
CA LYS A 1048 -50.61 -6.67 -18.15
C LYS A 1048 -49.17 -7.19 -18.25
N CYS A 1049 -48.28 -6.42 -18.86
CA CYS A 1049 -46.92 -6.88 -19.15
C CYS A 1049 -45.82 -5.96 -18.61
N VAL A 1050 -44.73 -6.58 -18.18
CA VAL A 1050 -43.44 -5.92 -17.90
C VAL A 1050 -42.48 -6.33 -18.99
N VAL A 1051 -41.99 -5.38 -19.78
CA VAL A 1051 -40.95 -5.62 -20.79
C VAL A 1051 -39.59 -5.31 -20.17
N VAL A 1052 -38.67 -6.26 -20.26
CA VAL A 1052 -37.28 -6.15 -19.82
C VAL A 1052 -36.40 -6.21 -21.07
N ILE A 1053 -35.64 -5.14 -21.31
CA ILE A 1053 -34.70 -5.04 -22.43
C ILE A 1053 -33.30 -5.38 -21.94
N VAL A 1054 -32.75 -6.48 -22.47
CA VAL A 1054 -31.36 -6.94 -22.24
C VAL A 1054 -30.52 -6.56 -23.46
N ALA A 1055 -29.77 -5.47 -23.36
CA ALA A 1055 -29.06 -4.87 -24.49
C ALA A 1055 -27.80 -4.14 -24.05
N GLY A 1056 -26.81 -4.00 -24.94
CA GLY A 1056 -25.58 -3.27 -24.63
C GLY A 1056 -25.74 -1.75 -24.61
N ARG A 1057 -26.92 -1.25 -25.02
CA ARG A 1057 -27.15 0.15 -25.39
C ARG A 1057 -28.65 0.44 -25.56
N PRO A 1058 -29.05 1.72 -25.65
CA PRO A 1058 -30.42 2.10 -26.00
C PRO A 1058 -30.83 1.55 -27.38
N LEU A 1059 -32.08 1.10 -27.49
CA LEU A 1059 -32.69 0.58 -28.73
C LEU A 1059 -33.98 1.34 -29.06
N VAL A 1060 -34.42 1.26 -30.32
CA VAL A 1060 -35.73 1.75 -30.77
C VAL A 1060 -36.85 1.02 -30.01
N VAL A 1061 -37.54 1.75 -29.12
CA VAL A 1061 -38.66 1.22 -28.31
C VAL A 1061 -39.95 2.02 -28.42
N GLU A 1062 -39.87 3.27 -28.90
CA GLU A 1062 -41.01 4.20 -29.02
C GLU A 1062 -42.27 3.58 -29.66
N PRO A 1063 -42.19 2.83 -30.78
CA PRO A 1063 -43.37 2.25 -31.43
C PRO A 1063 -44.16 1.27 -30.56
N TYR A 1064 -43.51 0.68 -29.54
CA TYR A 1064 -44.12 -0.33 -28.68
C TYR A 1064 -44.59 0.23 -27.34
N LEU A 1065 -44.10 1.41 -26.94
CA LEU A 1065 -44.39 2.03 -25.64
C LEU A 1065 -45.88 2.12 -25.29
N PRO A 1066 -46.82 2.43 -26.21
CA PRO A 1066 -48.24 2.47 -25.87
C PRO A 1066 -48.80 1.13 -25.37
N SER A 1067 -48.27 0.01 -25.88
CA SER A 1067 -48.72 -1.33 -25.49
C SER A 1067 -48.14 -1.81 -24.17
N ILE A 1068 -46.94 -1.34 -23.79
CA ILE A 1068 -46.18 -1.81 -22.63
C ILE A 1068 -46.71 -1.18 -21.34
N ASP A 1069 -46.96 -1.97 -20.29
CA ASP A 1069 -47.38 -1.43 -18.99
C ASP A 1069 -46.19 -0.97 -18.15
N ALA A 1070 -45.12 -1.75 -18.05
CA ALA A 1070 -43.84 -1.33 -17.46
C ALA A 1070 -42.66 -1.71 -18.35
N LEU A 1071 -41.63 -0.85 -18.39
CA LEU A 1071 -40.42 -1.04 -19.19
C LEU A 1071 -39.18 -0.91 -18.31
N VAL A 1072 -38.31 -1.92 -18.34
CA VAL A 1072 -37.04 -1.96 -17.61
C VAL A 1072 -35.90 -2.12 -18.60
N ALA A 1073 -34.88 -1.26 -18.50
CA ALA A 1073 -33.59 -1.48 -19.13
C ALA A 1073 -32.70 -2.27 -18.17
N ALA A 1074 -32.35 -3.49 -18.56
CA ALA A 1074 -31.52 -4.39 -17.77
C ALA A 1074 -30.05 -4.43 -18.20
N TRP A 1075 -29.74 -3.78 -19.32
CA TRP A 1075 -28.41 -3.77 -19.94
C TRP A 1075 -27.93 -5.19 -20.24
N LEU A 1076 -26.67 -5.51 -19.94
CA LEU A 1076 -26.12 -6.86 -19.93
C LEU A 1076 -25.77 -7.22 -18.48
N PRO A 1077 -26.71 -7.82 -17.72
CA PRO A 1077 -26.58 -7.95 -16.26
C PRO A 1077 -25.56 -9.02 -15.80
N GLY A 1078 -25.04 -9.87 -16.67
CA GLY A 1078 -24.07 -10.90 -16.28
C GLY A 1078 -24.73 -12.13 -15.66
N SER A 1079 -24.04 -12.84 -14.76
CA SER A 1079 -24.44 -14.19 -14.34
C SER A 1079 -25.57 -14.26 -13.32
N GLU A 1080 -25.91 -13.14 -12.66
CA GLU A 1080 -26.76 -13.13 -11.47
C GLU A 1080 -28.16 -12.56 -11.75
N GLY A 1081 -28.95 -13.28 -12.56
CA GLY A 1081 -30.30 -12.88 -12.98
C GLY A 1081 -31.31 -12.68 -11.83
N GLN A 1082 -30.97 -13.13 -10.62
CA GLN A 1082 -31.73 -12.87 -9.39
C GLN A 1082 -31.83 -11.37 -9.07
N GLY A 1083 -30.83 -10.55 -9.41
CA GLY A 1083 -30.86 -9.12 -9.12
C GLY A 1083 -31.99 -8.38 -9.85
N LEU A 1084 -32.49 -8.92 -10.96
CA LEU A 1084 -33.71 -8.41 -11.62
C LEU A 1084 -34.97 -8.78 -10.83
N ALA A 1085 -35.07 -10.02 -10.35
CA ALA A 1085 -36.21 -10.46 -9.56
C ALA A 1085 -36.34 -9.65 -8.25
N ASP A 1086 -35.21 -9.32 -7.61
CA ASP A 1086 -35.13 -8.51 -6.38
C ASP A 1086 -35.92 -7.19 -6.49
N VAL A 1087 -35.82 -6.50 -7.62
CA VAL A 1087 -36.50 -5.20 -7.82
C VAL A 1087 -37.87 -5.35 -8.48
N LEU A 1088 -38.07 -6.36 -9.33
CA LEU A 1088 -39.38 -6.62 -9.93
C LEU A 1088 -40.43 -6.97 -8.87
N TYR A 1089 -40.04 -7.69 -7.82
CA TYR A 1089 -40.91 -8.11 -6.72
C TYR A 1089 -40.80 -7.23 -5.47
N GLY A 1090 -40.00 -6.16 -5.51
CA GLY A 1090 -39.95 -5.15 -4.46
C GLY A 1090 -39.22 -5.59 -3.19
N ASP A 1091 -38.33 -6.58 -3.24
CA ASP A 1091 -37.36 -6.81 -2.16
C ASP A 1091 -36.42 -5.60 -2.04
N TYR A 1092 -36.12 -4.98 -3.17
CA TYR A 1092 -35.41 -3.71 -3.27
C TYR A 1092 -36.14 -2.74 -4.21
N GLY A 1093 -35.80 -1.45 -4.11
CA GLY A 1093 -36.28 -0.41 -5.01
C GLY A 1093 -35.42 -0.27 -6.26
N PHE A 1094 -36.03 0.14 -7.39
CA PHE A 1094 -35.27 0.64 -8.54
C PHE A 1094 -34.56 1.95 -8.17
N THR A 1095 -33.27 2.04 -8.47
CA THR A 1095 -32.43 3.21 -8.16
C THR A 1095 -31.58 3.69 -9.34
N GLY A 1096 -31.42 2.85 -10.37
CA GLY A 1096 -30.58 3.16 -11.52
C GLY A 1096 -31.07 4.38 -12.30
N LYS A 1097 -30.10 5.22 -12.73
CA LYS A 1097 -30.34 6.38 -13.59
C LYS A 1097 -29.57 6.24 -14.89
N LEU A 1098 -30.23 6.48 -16.02
CA LEU A 1098 -29.64 6.39 -17.36
C LEU A 1098 -28.27 7.09 -17.41
N ALA A 1099 -27.21 6.35 -17.74
CA ALA A 1099 -25.87 6.88 -18.01
C ALA A 1099 -25.68 7.24 -19.49
N ARG A 1100 -26.74 7.10 -20.28
CA ARG A 1100 -26.80 7.38 -21.71
C ARG A 1100 -28.17 7.93 -22.07
N THR A 1101 -28.19 8.78 -23.08
CA THR A 1101 -29.40 9.29 -23.69
C THR A 1101 -30.13 8.16 -24.43
N TRP A 1102 -31.44 8.02 -24.20
CA TRP A 1102 -32.28 7.12 -24.97
C TRP A 1102 -32.93 7.89 -26.12
N PHE A 1103 -32.54 7.59 -27.35
CA PHE A 1103 -33.06 8.26 -28.55
C PHE A 1103 -34.49 7.80 -28.89
N LYS A 1104 -35.26 8.65 -29.59
CA LYS A 1104 -36.57 8.28 -30.16
C LYS A 1104 -36.37 7.49 -31.45
N ARG A 1105 -35.52 8.03 -32.32
CA ARG A 1105 -35.19 7.48 -33.65
C ARG A 1105 -33.69 7.54 -33.91
N VAL A 1106 -33.19 6.62 -34.72
CA VAL A 1106 -31.75 6.53 -35.01
C VAL A 1106 -31.20 7.68 -35.86
N ASP A 1107 -32.07 8.39 -36.59
CA ASP A 1107 -31.73 9.58 -37.38
C ASP A 1107 -31.31 10.78 -36.50
N GLN A 1108 -31.61 10.74 -35.19
CA GLN A 1108 -31.16 11.74 -34.23
C GLN A 1108 -29.67 11.59 -33.86
N LEU A 1109 -29.04 10.46 -34.17
CA LEU A 1109 -27.70 10.14 -33.69
C LEU A 1109 -26.59 10.77 -34.57
N PRO A 1110 -25.50 11.28 -33.97
CA PRO A 1110 -25.22 11.32 -32.53
C PRO A 1110 -25.99 12.44 -31.81
N MET A 1111 -26.51 12.11 -30.62
CA MET A 1111 -27.21 13.04 -29.73
C MET A 1111 -26.92 12.66 -28.29
N ASN A 1112 -26.34 13.59 -27.54
CA ASN A 1112 -25.90 13.40 -26.16
C ASN A 1112 -26.35 14.56 -25.29
N VAL A 1113 -26.33 14.36 -23.97
CA VAL A 1113 -26.65 15.43 -23.02
C VAL A 1113 -25.74 16.65 -23.23
N GLY A 1114 -26.37 17.83 -23.35
CA GLY A 1114 -25.70 19.11 -23.58
C GLY A 1114 -25.65 19.57 -25.04
N ASP A 1115 -26.05 18.73 -26.00
CA ASP A 1115 -26.15 19.13 -27.42
C ASP A 1115 -27.33 20.10 -27.63
N SER A 1116 -27.22 21.02 -28.61
CA SER A 1116 -28.28 22.00 -28.89
C SER A 1116 -29.55 21.38 -29.48
N HIS A 1117 -29.42 20.25 -30.16
CA HIS A 1117 -30.52 19.48 -30.78
C HIS A 1117 -31.01 18.33 -29.88
N TYR A 1118 -30.84 18.44 -28.56
CA TYR A 1118 -31.14 17.39 -27.61
C TYR A 1118 -32.65 17.14 -27.42
N ASP A 1119 -33.19 16.14 -28.12
CA ASP A 1119 -34.60 15.70 -28.07
C ASP A 1119 -34.74 14.19 -27.77
N PRO A 1120 -34.45 13.75 -26.53
CA PRO A 1120 -34.44 12.34 -26.19
C PRO A 1120 -35.84 11.75 -25.96
N LEU A 1121 -35.97 10.42 -26.10
CA LEU A 1121 -37.14 9.67 -25.63
C LEU A 1121 -37.14 9.58 -24.10
N PHE A 1122 -35.98 9.19 -23.55
CA PHE A 1122 -35.70 9.28 -22.12
C PHE A 1122 -34.37 10.02 -21.96
N PRO A 1123 -34.36 11.17 -21.27
CA PRO A 1123 -33.15 11.96 -21.14
C PRO A 1123 -32.11 11.23 -20.28
N PHE A 1124 -30.83 11.52 -20.50
CA PHE A 1124 -29.75 11.21 -19.57
C PHE A 1124 -30.15 11.53 -18.12
N GLY A 1125 -29.81 10.65 -17.18
CA GLY A 1125 -30.18 10.76 -15.77
C GLY A 1125 -31.62 10.34 -15.46
N PHE A 1126 -32.46 10.00 -16.44
CA PHE A 1126 -33.81 9.50 -16.21
C PHE A 1126 -33.81 8.10 -15.58
N GLY A 1127 -34.80 7.84 -14.74
CA GLY A 1127 -35.05 6.54 -14.13
C GLY A 1127 -36.07 6.66 -13.01
N LEU A 1128 -37.20 5.97 -13.15
CA LEU A 1128 -38.23 5.93 -12.12
C LEU A 1128 -37.75 5.10 -10.93
N GLU A 1129 -38.20 5.47 -9.74
CA GLU A 1129 -37.85 4.77 -8.51
C GLU A 1129 -39.05 3.99 -7.97
N THR A 1130 -38.75 2.93 -7.24
CA THR A 1130 -39.75 2.21 -6.42
C THR A 1130 -39.24 2.09 -5.00
N ARG A 1131 -40.15 1.89 -4.04
CA ARG A 1131 -39.79 1.61 -2.65
C ARG A 1131 -39.89 0.10 -2.39
N PRO A 1132 -39.02 -0.47 -1.53
CA PRO A 1132 -39.17 -1.85 -1.08
C PRO A 1132 -40.55 -2.06 -0.43
N VAL A 1133 -41.15 -3.23 -0.66
CA VAL A 1133 -42.38 -3.65 0.01
C VAL A 1133 -42.00 -4.15 1.40
N ARG A 1134 -42.52 -3.52 2.46
CA ARG A 1134 -42.32 -4.02 3.83
C ARG A 1134 -42.85 -5.44 3.92
N ARG A 1135 -42.02 -6.38 4.38
CA ARG A 1135 -42.47 -7.74 4.73
C ARG A 1135 -43.50 -7.60 5.86
N SER A 1136 -44.76 -7.89 5.55
CA SER A 1136 -45.81 -8.17 6.55
C SER A 1136 -45.66 -9.59 7.06
#